data_AF-A0A7W0WP45-F1
#
_entry.id   AF-A0A7W0WP45-F1
#
_cell.length_a   1.000
_cell.length_b   1.000
_cell.length_c   1.000
_cell.angle_alpha   90.00
_cell.angle_beta   90.00
_cell.angle_gamma   90.00
#
_symmetry.space_group_name_H-M   'P 1'
#
loop_
_entity.id
_entity.type
_entity.pdbx_description
1 polymer ?
#
loop_
_entity_poly.entity_id
_entity_poly.type
_entity_poly.pdbx_seq_one_letter_code
_entity_poly.pdbx_strand_id
1 'polypeptide(L)'
;MAKVPTEAHSRLQSALADRYRVEREIGRGGMARVYLAHDLRHDRDVAIKVLLPELAASLGSDRFLREIHIEAGLQHPHILPLHDSGVAGGLPYYVMPYVAGETLRDRIGREKQLPIDDALRITREVADALEYAHQHNVVHRDIKPANILLSAGHAIVADFGVGRAITAAASAERTEPGLAVGTPEYMSPEQAAGDAAVDGRSDVYALACVLYEMLAGDPPFQGRTPRSVLARHLHDPPPSLRTIRPSVPMAVEAALQTALAKVPADRFATVAEFARALPGSISMDGPGHGPRYPRRRRRVTAAWAAAVGLAVGLMVWRFWSASRAPLDGNRVVVFPMSGSVAGAGPAGTGEGVATYIGYALEGTAPLRWLEGGDYLPASERSSAGGLPGPIAQRISRSQRARFYIDGSILAGPESVTVVLRLHDVAGDSILRRSGASAAVTDASIPKLGLQAVSSLLPSLLEPGRKVDLSALTERRPDAIANFLQGEREYRRMRFAAALDHYKEALRADSAMAIAAVKGAAAATWLPNSIGVADLVGAAFDARAVLPRRWEIFARGLSLYFVGAADSAVTYFRRAIDVDSTWSEAWMGLGESYYHLAPGGHGADSLAESAFERARRTDSSFTPPVFHLAEIALRRGDSLRAKTLLRRLLQADPDSVYSRALGSMVDCATRGAVSVNWTGFARKAPTEALGTALGLAARGAYPACARDGFRAVLQSSSTAEYWGTLLGLQSLLAAMGRSAELAELLAWGQRAGLPGRGLYLMDAAAGAGFEAEARALVTERGRLYDSMPSPNLWLLGEWEAHHGDLASVRAIEHVTRRRAATSGTRGDSLFARIMLAQLKRAEGDTAGALALLGALAPSASPADLLWQPWEALARERLDLAELLLAKGRPAEADRVASELDNHRAVAYLVYLPAMLALRERAAASLGRRDLAATYRARLAALRRGAPAGSPSGT
;
A
#
# COMPACT_ATOMS: atom_id res chain seq x y z
N MET A 1 -11.90 17.71 -53.06
CA MET A 1 -12.39 19.02 -52.56
C MET A 1 -11.22 19.75 -51.94
N ALA A 2 -10.78 20.88 -52.53
CA ALA A 2 -9.68 21.68 -51.98
C ALA A 2 -10.12 22.31 -50.65
N LYS A 3 -9.36 22.03 -49.56
CA LYS A 3 -9.59 22.62 -48.24
C LYS A 3 -9.28 24.12 -48.31
N VAL A 4 -10.22 24.95 -47.87
CA VAL A 4 -10.03 26.40 -47.70
C VAL A 4 -8.81 26.64 -46.78
N PRO A 5 -7.82 27.48 -47.16
CA PRO A 5 -6.66 27.74 -46.33
C PRO A 5 -7.05 28.38 -44.99
N THR A 6 -6.42 27.95 -43.90
CA THR A 6 -6.69 28.54 -42.58
C THR A 6 -6.07 29.94 -42.48
N GLU A 7 -6.64 30.84 -41.68
CA GLU A 7 -6.15 32.23 -41.54
C GLU A 7 -4.64 32.34 -41.21
N ALA A 8 -4.11 31.43 -40.39
CA ALA A 8 -2.68 31.33 -40.10
C ALA A 8 -1.81 30.93 -41.31
N HIS A 9 -2.34 30.12 -42.23
CA HIS A 9 -1.66 29.73 -43.46
C HIS A 9 -1.51 30.91 -44.41
N SER A 10 -2.59 31.69 -44.63
CA SER A 10 -2.55 32.87 -45.50
C SER A 10 -1.63 33.96 -44.96
N ARG A 11 -1.58 34.16 -43.63
CA ARG A 11 -0.65 35.11 -42.98
C ARG A 11 0.80 34.68 -43.15
N LEU A 12 1.12 33.41 -42.90
CA LEU A 12 2.48 32.88 -43.05
C LEU A 12 2.93 32.91 -44.52
N GLN A 13 2.08 32.48 -45.44
CA GLN A 13 2.37 32.47 -46.87
C GLN A 13 2.66 33.88 -47.38
N SER A 14 1.93 34.90 -46.92
CA SER A 14 2.19 36.30 -47.28
C SER A 14 3.48 36.82 -46.64
N ALA A 15 3.74 36.47 -45.37
CA ALA A 15 4.88 36.98 -44.60
C ALA A 15 6.23 36.35 -44.98
N LEU A 16 6.24 35.17 -45.60
CA LEU A 16 7.46 34.46 -46.03
C LEU A 16 7.62 34.39 -47.56
N ALA A 17 6.72 35.00 -48.34
CA ALA A 17 6.66 34.86 -49.80
C ALA A 17 7.96 35.29 -50.54
N ASP A 18 8.77 36.15 -49.93
CA ASP A 18 10.04 36.64 -50.45
C ASP A 18 11.17 35.61 -50.37
N ARG A 19 11.09 34.64 -49.47
CA ARG A 19 12.14 33.63 -49.21
C ARG A 19 11.68 32.20 -49.41
N TYR A 20 10.46 31.88 -48.96
CA TYR A 20 9.93 30.53 -48.97
C TYR A 20 8.57 30.48 -49.64
N ARG A 21 8.46 29.69 -50.71
CA ARG A 21 7.17 29.39 -51.32
C ARG A 21 6.50 28.27 -50.55
N VAL A 22 5.60 28.62 -49.63
CA VAL A 22 4.82 27.64 -48.86
C VAL A 22 3.84 26.92 -49.78
N GLU A 23 3.93 25.59 -49.86
CA GLU A 23 3.11 24.77 -50.76
C GLU A 23 1.90 24.16 -50.07
N ARG A 24 2.12 23.37 -49.01
CA ARG A 24 1.07 22.61 -48.33
C ARG A 24 1.43 22.28 -46.89
N GLU A 25 0.42 22.10 -46.04
CA GLU A 25 0.58 21.54 -44.69
C GLU A 25 0.98 20.05 -44.80
N ILE A 26 2.06 19.66 -44.15
CA ILE A 26 2.56 18.26 -44.13
C ILE A 26 2.46 17.61 -42.75
N GLY A 27 2.23 18.39 -41.70
CA GLY A 27 2.03 17.89 -40.36
C GLY A 27 1.31 18.89 -39.46
N ARG A 28 0.49 18.38 -38.54
CA ARG A 28 -0.20 19.16 -37.52
C ARG A 28 -0.05 18.49 -36.16
N GLY A 29 0.44 19.23 -35.17
CA GLY A 29 0.46 18.82 -33.77
C GLY A 29 -0.36 19.78 -32.90
N GLY A 30 -0.48 19.47 -31.61
CA GLY A 30 -1.19 20.32 -30.64
C GLY A 30 -0.51 21.66 -30.34
N MET A 31 0.73 21.87 -30.80
CA MET A 31 1.56 23.04 -30.46
C MET A 31 2.11 23.77 -31.69
N ALA A 32 2.14 23.12 -32.85
CA ALA A 32 2.75 23.65 -34.07
C ALA A 32 2.15 23.02 -35.33
N ARG A 33 2.34 23.69 -36.47
CA ARG A 33 2.05 23.18 -37.81
C ARG A 33 3.33 23.13 -38.63
N VAL A 34 3.47 22.11 -39.47
CA VAL A 34 4.61 21.93 -40.38
C VAL A 34 4.11 22.06 -41.81
N TYR A 35 4.78 22.90 -42.60
CA TYR A 35 4.48 23.12 -44.01
C TYR A 35 5.68 22.68 -44.87
N LEU A 36 5.39 22.04 -45.99
CA LEU A 36 6.36 21.92 -47.08
C LEU A 36 6.44 23.27 -47.77
N ALA A 37 7.66 23.75 -47.97
CA ALA A 37 7.93 24.96 -48.72
C ALA A 37 9.17 24.76 -49.59
N HIS A 38 9.26 25.56 -50.64
CA HIS A 38 10.43 25.61 -51.49
C HIS A 38 11.26 26.86 -51.14
N ASP A 39 12.52 26.67 -50.76
CA ASP A 39 13.49 27.74 -50.48
C ASP A 39 13.94 28.34 -51.81
N LEU A 40 13.45 29.55 -52.11
CA LEU A 40 13.68 30.22 -53.40
C LEU A 40 15.13 30.67 -53.60
N ARG A 41 15.91 30.78 -52.51
CA ARG A 41 17.30 31.23 -52.58
C ARG A 41 18.25 30.08 -52.87
N HIS A 42 17.98 28.90 -52.30
CA HIS A 42 18.84 27.73 -52.41
C HIS A 42 18.27 26.61 -53.30
N ASP A 43 17.09 26.83 -53.90
CA ASP A 43 16.41 25.91 -54.84
C ASP A 43 16.25 24.49 -54.29
N ARG A 44 15.67 24.38 -53.09
CA ARG A 44 15.48 23.10 -52.39
C ARG A 44 14.20 23.06 -51.57
N ASP A 45 13.70 21.86 -51.36
CA ASP A 45 12.54 21.63 -50.50
C ASP A 45 12.94 21.66 -49.03
N VAL A 46 12.15 22.39 -48.25
CA VAL A 46 12.32 22.59 -46.81
C VAL A 46 11.01 22.37 -46.07
N ALA A 47 11.11 21.98 -44.80
CA ALA A 47 9.98 21.95 -43.90
C ALA A 47 10.02 23.19 -42.99
N ILE A 48 8.93 23.94 -42.95
CA ILE A 48 8.77 25.12 -42.08
C ILE A 48 7.81 24.76 -40.95
N LYS A 49 8.32 24.74 -39.72
CA LYS A 49 7.49 24.54 -38.53
C LYS A 49 7.15 25.88 -37.91
N VAL A 50 5.86 26.08 -37.64
CA VAL A 50 5.29 27.33 -37.12
C VAL A 50 4.53 27.05 -35.85
N LEU A 51 4.82 27.80 -34.79
CA LEU A 51 4.13 27.69 -33.51
C LEU A 51 2.71 28.26 -33.60
N LEU A 52 1.77 27.66 -32.86
CA LEU A 52 0.40 28.19 -32.79
C LEU A 52 0.36 29.52 -32.00
N PRO A 53 -0.49 30.51 -32.40
CA PRO A 53 -0.54 31.84 -31.78
C PRO A 53 -0.76 31.82 -30.26
N GLU A 54 -1.59 30.89 -29.78
CA GLU A 54 -1.96 30.74 -28.37
C GLU A 54 -0.75 30.35 -27.50
N LEU A 55 0.20 29.62 -28.08
CA LEU A 55 1.43 29.20 -27.42
C LEU A 55 2.55 30.26 -27.54
N ALA A 56 2.58 30.99 -28.65
CA ALA A 56 3.49 32.11 -28.84
C ALA A 56 3.24 33.25 -27.82
N ALA A 57 1.97 33.48 -27.47
CA ALA A 57 1.56 34.46 -26.47
C ALA A 57 1.94 34.08 -25.03
N SER A 58 1.93 32.78 -24.68
CA SER A 58 2.24 32.30 -23.32
C SER A 58 3.73 32.02 -23.09
N LEU A 59 4.49 31.63 -24.12
CA LEU A 59 5.93 31.32 -24.01
C LEU A 59 6.85 32.55 -24.11
N GLY A 60 6.42 33.59 -24.84
CA GLY A 60 7.25 34.71 -25.28
C GLY A 60 8.17 34.34 -26.45
N SER A 61 8.03 35.01 -27.59
CA SER A 61 8.77 34.72 -28.84
C SER A 61 10.30 34.70 -28.67
N ASP A 62 10.85 35.54 -27.80
CA ASP A 62 12.31 35.65 -27.56
C ASP A 62 12.89 34.41 -26.88
N ARG A 63 12.13 33.78 -25.98
CA ARG A 63 12.57 32.57 -25.28
C ARG A 63 12.59 31.37 -26.23
N PHE A 64 11.62 31.28 -27.13
CA PHE A 64 11.56 30.25 -28.16
C PHE A 64 12.74 30.36 -29.14
N LEU A 65 13.01 31.56 -29.67
CA LEU A 65 14.13 31.77 -30.58
C LEU A 65 15.49 31.49 -29.92
N ARG A 66 15.62 31.74 -28.61
CA ARG A 66 16.84 31.42 -27.86
C ARG A 66 17.09 29.91 -27.74
N GLU A 67 16.06 29.09 -27.53
CA GLU A 67 16.22 27.63 -27.48
C GLU A 67 16.55 27.08 -28.89
N ILE A 68 15.88 27.56 -29.93
CA ILE A 68 16.19 27.20 -31.33
C ILE A 68 17.63 27.56 -31.71
N HIS A 69 18.16 28.68 -31.21
CA HIS A 69 19.55 29.07 -31.45
C HIS A 69 20.55 28.09 -30.81
N ILE A 70 20.24 27.54 -29.63
CA ILE A 70 21.07 26.51 -28.97
C ILE A 70 21.03 25.20 -29.78
N GLU A 71 19.86 24.81 -30.26
CA GLU A 71 19.66 23.60 -31.08
C GLU A 71 20.35 23.68 -32.44
N ALA A 72 20.35 24.86 -33.08
CA ALA A 72 20.99 25.08 -34.38
C ALA A 72 22.52 24.83 -34.36
N GLY A 73 23.13 24.81 -33.17
CA GLY A 73 24.56 24.47 -32.99
C GLY A 73 24.87 22.97 -33.03
N LEU A 74 23.86 22.09 -32.98
CA LEU A 74 24.07 20.64 -33.00
C LEU A 74 24.28 20.12 -34.43
N GLN A 75 25.43 19.50 -34.68
CA GLN A 75 25.77 18.89 -35.97
C GLN A 75 26.12 17.42 -35.76
N HIS A 76 25.22 16.52 -36.13
CA HIS A 76 25.39 15.08 -35.97
C HIS A 76 24.63 14.31 -37.06
N PRO A 77 25.15 13.18 -37.59
CA PRO A 77 24.48 12.41 -38.65
C PRO A 77 23.05 11.96 -38.31
N HIS A 78 22.79 11.72 -37.01
CA HIS A 78 21.49 11.29 -36.48
C HIS A 78 20.67 12.43 -35.84
N ILE A 79 21.03 13.70 -36.03
CA ILE A 79 20.24 14.88 -35.61
C ILE A 79 19.82 15.67 -36.84
N LEU A 80 18.55 16.03 -36.94
CA LEU A 80 18.05 16.85 -38.04
C LEU A 80 18.56 18.30 -37.88
N PRO A 81 19.38 18.83 -38.82
CA PRO A 81 19.90 20.18 -38.70
C PRO A 81 18.80 21.22 -38.95
N LEU A 82 18.99 22.41 -38.38
CA LEU A 82 18.15 23.57 -38.65
C LEU A 82 18.82 24.45 -39.72
N HIS A 83 18.01 25.04 -40.60
CA HIS A 83 18.47 25.93 -41.67
C HIS A 83 18.26 27.41 -41.35
N ASP A 84 17.14 27.75 -40.73
CA ASP A 84 16.75 29.14 -40.46
C ASP A 84 15.73 29.21 -39.31
N SER A 85 15.55 30.38 -38.70
CA SER A 85 14.50 30.64 -37.71
C SER A 85 14.16 32.12 -37.60
N GLY A 86 12.96 32.44 -37.11
CA GLY A 86 12.56 33.84 -36.94
C GLY A 86 11.09 34.01 -36.55
N VAL A 87 10.58 35.23 -36.73
CA VAL A 87 9.17 35.58 -36.54
C VAL A 87 8.63 36.17 -37.84
N ALA A 88 7.55 35.60 -38.36
CA ALA A 88 6.88 36.08 -39.57
C ALA A 88 5.37 36.20 -39.32
N GLY A 89 4.79 37.38 -39.62
CA GLY A 89 3.37 37.63 -39.36
C GLY A 89 2.97 37.48 -37.88
N GLY A 90 3.91 37.72 -36.95
CA GLY A 90 3.71 37.53 -35.51
C GLY A 90 3.84 36.08 -35.02
N LEU A 91 4.22 35.14 -35.90
CA LEU A 91 4.34 33.72 -35.57
C LEU A 91 5.82 33.29 -35.56
N PRO A 92 6.33 32.73 -34.44
CA PRO A 92 7.64 32.12 -34.41
C PRO A 92 7.69 30.88 -35.33
N TYR A 93 8.77 30.76 -36.10
CA TYR A 93 9.01 29.65 -37.01
C TYR A 93 10.48 29.23 -37.05
N TYR A 94 10.71 27.99 -37.49
CA TYR A 94 12.03 27.53 -37.92
C TYR A 94 11.93 26.64 -39.16
N VAL A 95 13.03 26.54 -39.88
CA VAL A 95 13.16 25.85 -41.17
C VAL A 95 14.17 24.74 -41.03
N MET A 96 13.84 23.57 -41.55
CA MET A 96 14.66 22.35 -41.52
C MET A 96 14.63 21.66 -42.88
N PRO A 97 15.59 20.78 -43.20
CA PRO A 97 15.54 19.98 -44.43
C PRO A 97 14.22 19.21 -44.53
N TYR A 98 13.64 19.14 -45.72
CA TYR A 98 12.56 18.20 -45.97
C TYR A 98 13.12 16.78 -46.10
N VAL A 99 12.81 15.89 -45.15
CA VAL A 99 13.22 14.49 -45.20
C VAL A 99 12.17 13.67 -45.93
N ALA A 100 12.50 13.18 -47.12
CA ALA A 100 11.67 12.25 -47.88
C ALA A 100 11.73 10.84 -47.24
N GLY A 101 10.94 10.64 -46.19
CA GLY A 101 10.86 9.40 -45.42
C GLY A 101 9.57 9.33 -44.60
N GLU A 102 9.45 8.30 -43.76
CA GLU A 102 8.34 8.16 -42.80
C GLU A 102 8.83 8.37 -41.37
N THR A 103 7.93 8.68 -40.45
CA THR A 103 8.28 8.70 -39.02
C THR A 103 8.30 7.28 -38.44
N LEU A 104 9.02 7.07 -37.34
CA LEU A 104 8.97 5.80 -36.61
C LEU A 104 7.55 5.49 -36.13
N ARG A 105 6.75 6.52 -35.82
CA ARG A 105 5.32 6.39 -35.52
C ARG A 105 4.55 5.73 -36.66
N ASP A 106 4.76 6.16 -37.90
CA ASP A 106 4.07 5.62 -39.07
C ASP A 106 4.47 4.15 -39.30
N ARG A 107 5.77 3.85 -39.15
CA ARG A 107 6.28 2.48 -39.27
C ARG A 107 5.70 1.54 -38.22
N ILE A 108 5.66 1.93 -36.94
CA ILE A 108 5.02 1.15 -35.86
C ILE A 108 3.52 1.01 -36.14
N GLY A 109 2.85 2.05 -36.63
CA GLY A 109 1.44 2.01 -37.00
C GLY A 109 1.14 0.94 -38.06
N ARG A 110 2.01 0.82 -39.07
CA ARG A 110 1.91 -0.15 -40.17
C ARG A 110 2.32 -1.57 -39.78
N GLU A 111 3.47 -1.74 -39.13
CA GLU A 111 4.07 -3.06 -38.86
C GLU A 111 3.62 -3.66 -37.52
N LYS A 112 3.08 -2.83 -36.61
CA LYS A 112 2.74 -3.15 -35.22
C LYS A 112 3.95 -3.56 -34.39
N GLN A 113 4.70 -4.61 -34.75
CA GLN A 113 5.92 -5.03 -34.07
C GLN A 113 7.08 -5.08 -35.06
N LEU A 114 8.18 -4.38 -34.77
CA LEU A 114 9.36 -4.39 -35.61
C LEU A 114 10.19 -5.67 -35.38
N PRO A 115 11.03 -6.07 -36.35
CA PRO A 115 12.08 -7.05 -36.11
C PRO A 115 12.98 -6.61 -34.95
N ILE A 116 13.42 -7.56 -34.12
CA ILE A 116 14.22 -7.25 -32.92
C ILE A 116 15.51 -6.52 -33.32
N ASP A 117 16.20 -7.00 -34.35
CA ASP A 117 17.46 -6.41 -34.81
C ASP A 117 17.28 -4.97 -35.32
N ASP A 118 16.18 -4.69 -36.02
CA ASP A 118 15.82 -3.34 -36.46
C ASP A 118 15.56 -2.41 -35.27
N ALA A 119 14.77 -2.86 -34.29
CA ALA A 119 14.46 -2.07 -33.10
C ALA A 119 15.73 -1.75 -32.31
N LEU A 120 16.64 -2.71 -32.15
CA LEU A 120 17.91 -2.50 -31.45
C LEU A 120 18.85 -1.58 -32.22
N ARG A 121 18.89 -1.66 -33.56
CA ARG A 121 19.68 -0.74 -34.39
C ARG A 121 19.18 0.69 -34.30
N ILE A 122 17.87 0.91 -34.45
CA ILE A 122 17.24 2.23 -34.32
C ILE A 122 17.51 2.82 -32.94
N THR A 123 17.38 2.04 -31.87
CA THR A 123 17.69 2.51 -30.51
C THR A 123 19.15 2.95 -30.37
N ARG A 124 20.11 2.29 -31.02
CA ARG A 124 21.52 2.70 -30.99
C ARG A 124 21.77 4.00 -31.74
N GLU A 125 21.20 4.16 -32.94
CA GLU A 125 21.31 5.40 -33.73
C GLU A 125 20.71 6.60 -32.99
N VAL A 126 19.57 6.42 -32.31
CA VAL A 126 18.96 7.46 -31.47
C VAL A 126 19.77 7.74 -30.20
N ALA A 127 20.35 6.72 -29.57
CA ALA A 127 21.22 6.89 -28.41
C ALA A 127 22.49 7.68 -28.77
N ASP A 128 23.06 7.46 -29.95
CA ASP A 128 24.24 8.19 -30.46
C ASP A 128 23.94 9.69 -30.64
N ALA A 129 22.78 10.03 -31.22
CA ALA A 129 22.31 11.41 -31.31
C ALA A 129 22.12 12.07 -29.93
N LEU A 130 21.49 11.36 -28.99
CA LEU A 130 21.22 11.88 -27.65
C LEU A 130 22.50 12.08 -26.84
N GLU A 131 23.47 11.18 -26.96
CA GLU A 131 24.76 11.28 -26.30
C GLU A 131 25.51 12.54 -26.78
N TYR A 132 25.54 12.77 -28.10
CA TYR A 132 26.13 13.98 -28.67
C TYR A 132 25.48 15.26 -28.12
N ALA A 133 24.14 15.29 -28.03
CA ALA A 133 23.42 16.43 -27.47
C ALA A 133 23.71 16.64 -25.98
N HIS A 134 23.74 15.57 -25.18
CA HIS A 134 24.04 15.61 -23.75
C HIS A 134 25.44 16.17 -23.48
N GLN A 135 26.43 15.82 -24.30
CA GLN A 135 27.80 16.36 -24.22
C GLN A 135 27.86 17.87 -24.50
N HIS A 136 26.88 18.41 -25.24
CA HIS A 136 26.70 19.84 -25.48
C HIS A 136 25.72 20.50 -24.51
N ASN A 137 25.40 19.84 -23.38
CA ASN A 137 24.46 20.28 -22.35
C ASN A 137 23.02 20.50 -22.84
N VAL A 138 22.61 19.80 -23.89
CA VAL A 138 21.24 19.83 -24.42
C VAL A 138 20.54 18.52 -24.09
N VAL A 139 19.45 18.59 -23.33
CA VAL A 139 18.57 17.44 -23.04
C VAL A 139 17.31 17.55 -23.91
N HIS A 140 16.91 16.48 -24.57
CA HIS A 140 15.81 16.52 -25.55
C HIS A 140 14.43 16.66 -24.88
N ARG A 141 14.14 15.88 -23.83
CA ARG A 141 12.92 15.94 -23.01
C ARG A 141 11.59 15.58 -23.70
N ASP A 142 11.58 15.18 -24.98
CA ASP A 142 10.35 14.78 -25.70
C ASP A 142 10.65 13.71 -26.76
N ILE A 143 11.46 12.72 -26.38
CA ILE A 143 11.76 11.58 -27.26
C ILE A 143 10.52 10.70 -27.39
N LYS A 144 10.07 10.51 -28.63
CA LYS A 144 8.90 9.70 -29.00
C LYS A 144 8.96 9.30 -30.48
N PRO A 145 8.18 8.30 -30.93
CA PRO A 145 8.26 7.82 -32.31
C PRO A 145 7.94 8.87 -33.39
N ALA A 146 7.16 9.90 -33.06
CA ALA A 146 6.84 10.98 -34.00
C ALA A 146 8.02 11.95 -34.25
N ASN A 147 9.01 11.98 -33.36
CA ASN A 147 10.19 12.84 -33.45
C ASN A 147 11.42 12.09 -34.00
N ILE A 148 11.24 10.84 -34.44
CA ILE A 148 12.29 10.01 -35.03
C ILE A 148 11.92 9.75 -36.49
N LEU A 149 12.67 10.32 -37.42
CA LEU A 149 12.50 10.17 -38.86
C LEU A 149 13.33 9.00 -39.37
N LEU A 150 12.79 8.22 -40.29
CA LEU A 150 13.50 7.12 -40.94
C LEU A 150 13.82 7.50 -42.38
N SER A 151 15.10 7.61 -42.70
CA SER A 151 15.58 7.98 -44.04
C SER A 151 16.76 7.12 -44.45
N ALA A 152 16.72 6.57 -45.67
CA ALA A 152 17.76 5.70 -46.22
C ALA A 152 18.19 4.54 -45.26
N GLY A 153 17.25 4.04 -44.45
CA GLY A 153 17.48 2.97 -43.48
C GLY A 153 17.94 3.43 -42.09
N HIS A 154 18.29 4.70 -41.89
CA HIS A 154 18.78 5.24 -40.61
C HIS A 154 17.75 6.11 -39.89
N ALA A 155 17.86 6.16 -38.56
CA ALA A 155 17.09 7.05 -37.70
C ALA A 155 17.74 8.45 -37.60
N ILE A 156 16.92 9.49 -37.71
CA ILE A 156 17.31 10.89 -37.55
C ILE A 156 16.36 11.51 -36.52
N VAL A 157 16.91 12.07 -35.45
CA VAL A 157 16.15 12.69 -34.35
C VAL A 157 15.84 14.15 -34.69
N ALA A 158 14.59 14.56 -34.60
CA ALA A 158 14.10 15.91 -34.83
C ALA A 158 13.53 16.52 -33.54
N ASP A 159 13.29 17.84 -33.54
CA ASP A 159 12.60 18.57 -32.46
C ASP A 159 13.27 18.49 -31.06
N PHE A 160 14.59 18.70 -31.00
CA PHE A 160 15.27 18.93 -29.72
C PHE A 160 14.65 20.14 -28.98
N GLY A 161 14.78 20.18 -27.64
CA GLY A 161 14.77 21.41 -26.81
C GLY A 161 13.51 22.28 -26.66
N VAL A 162 12.51 22.25 -27.56
CA VAL A 162 11.29 23.09 -27.43
C VAL A 162 10.46 22.75 -26.17
N GLY A 163 10.63 21.54 -25.62
CA GLY A 163 9.95 21.07 -24.41
C GLY A 163 10.27 21.88 -23.14
N ARG A 164 11.48 22.42 -22.97
CA ARG A 164 11.87 23.12 -21.73
C ARG A 164 11.16 24.46 -21.55
N ALA A 165 10.98 25.21 -22.64
CA ALA A 165 10.22 26.46 -22.61
C ALA A 165 8.76 26.21 -22.22
N ILE A 166 8.20 25.09 -22.69
CA ILE A 166 6.83 24.63 -22.45
C ILE A 166 6.63 24.09 -21.03
N THR A 167 7.54 23.26 -20.50
CA THR A 167 7.46 22.76 -19.12
C THR A 167 7.53 23.92 -18.12
N ALA A 168 8.36 24.94 -18.40
CA ALA A 168 8.47 26.12 -17.54
C ALA A 168 7.20 27.00 -17.56
N ALA A 169 6.52 27.12 -18.71
CA ALA A 169 5.23 27.80 -18.80
C ALA A 169 4.11 27.02 -18.08
N ALA A 170 4.10 25.69 -18.18
CA ALA A 170 3.14 24.82 -17.48
C ALA A 170 3.32 24.81 -15.95
N SER A 171 4.51 25.07 -15.43
CA SER A 171 4.76 25.20 -13.98
C SER A 171 4.37 26.56 -13.39
N ALA A 172 4.22 27.61 -14.22
CA ALA A 172 3.93 28.97 -13.76
C ALA A 172 2.42 29.25 -13.60
N GLU A 173 1.54 28.56 -14.35
CA GLU A 173 0.09 28.74 -14.29
C GLU A 173 -0.62 27.48 -13.77
N ARG A 174 -0.83 27.42 -12.46
CA ARG A 174 -1.78 26.50 -11.83
C ARG A 174 -3.21 27.02 -12.06
N THR A 175 -3.92 26.57 -13.10
CA THR A 175 -5.38 26.27 -13.14
C THR A 175 -5.87 26.08 -14.59
N GLU A 176 -6.20 24.85 -14.99
CA GLU A 176 -7.39 24.45 -15.78
C GLU A 176 -7.42 22.91 -15.94
N PRO A 177 -8.59 22.25 -15.84
CA PRO A 177 -8.72 20.82 -16.07
C PRO A 177 -8.79 20.52 -17.58
N GLY A 178 -7.66 20.22 -18.23
CA GLY A 178 -7.71 19.65 -19.60
C GLY A 178 -6.43 19.64 -20.43
N LEU A 179 -5.48 20.54 -20.20
CA LEU A 179 -4.29 20.65 -21.05
C LEU A 179 -3.04 20.05 -20.37
N ALA A 180 -2.87 18.73 -20.48
CA ALA A 180 -1.55 18.14 -20.24
C ALA A 180 -0.66 18.47 -21.46
N VAL A 181 0.34 19.34 -21.28
CA VAL A 181 1.21 19.73 -22.39
C VAL A 181 2.33 18.69 -22.58
N GLY A 182 2.16 17.82 -23.58
CA GLY A 182 3.15 16.83 -24.03
C GLY A 182 2.53 15.47 -24.41
N THR A 183 3.34 14.49 -24.81
CA THR A 183 2.89 13.12 -25.13
C THR A 183 3.14 12.23 -23.91
N PRO A 184 2.14 12.03 -23.03
CA PRO A 184 2.33 11.44 -21.71
C PRO A 184 2.90 10.01 -21.75
N GLU A 185 2.77 9.30 -22.86
CA GLU A 185 3.20 7.90 -23.09
C GLU A 185 4.73 7.69 -23.08
N TYR A 186 5.53 8.77 -23.11
CA TYR A 186 7.00 8.70 -23.11
C TYR A 186 7.64 9.57 -22.03
N MET A 187 6.84 10.29 -21.24
CA MET A 187 7.38 11.16 -20.20
C MET A 187 8.07 10.36 -19.11
N SER A 188 9.25 10.81 -18.70
CA SER A 188 9.89 10.27 -17.51
C SER A 188 9.09 10.60 -16.24
N PRO A 189 9.21 9.79 -15.17
CA PRO A 189 8.60 10.07 -13.88
C PRO A 189 8.86 11.50 -13.37
N GLU A 190 10.09 11.98 -13.47
CA GLU A 190 10.48 13.33 -13.04
C GLU A 190 9.83 14.44 -13.89
N GLN A 191 9.63 14.20 -15.19
CA GLN A 191 8.86 15.12 -16.05
C GLN A 191 7.36 15.08 -15.71
N ALA A 192 6.81 13.89 -15.45
CA ALA A 192 5.42 13.71 -15.06
C ALA A 192 5.09 14.33 -13.69
N ALA A 193 6.06 14.39 -12.78
CA ALA A 193 5.94 15.03 -11.47
C ALA A 193 6.14 16.56 -11.52
N GLY A 194 6.61 17.11 -12.64
CA GLY A 194 6.95 18.52 -12.77
C GLY A 194 8.20 18.92 -11.97
N ASP A 195 9.17 18.01 -11.82
CA ASP A 195 10.43 18.32 -11.14
C ASP A 195 11.23 19.37 -11.92
N ALA A 196 11.86 20.30 -11.20
CA ALA A 196 12.67 21.35 -11.80
C ALA A 196 14.00 20.81 -12.36
N ALA A 197 14.49 19.68 -11.84
CA ALA A 197 15.78 19.09 -12.19
C ALA A 197 15.65 17.88 -13.14
N VAL A 198 15.36 18.14 -14.42
CA VAL A 198 15.32 17.13 -15.49
C VAL A 198 16.64 17.09 -16.27
N ASP A 199 17.38 15.99 -16.16
CA ASP A 199 18.68 15.73 -16.81
C ASP A 199 18.60 14.67 -17.94
N GLY A 200 19.74 14.28 -18.52
CA GLY A 200 19.82 13.32 -19.63
C GLY A 200 19.21 11.93 -19.34
N ARG A 201 19.01 11.55 -18.07
CA ARG A 201 18.39 10.27 -17.70
C ARG A 201 16.90 10.23 -17.98
N SER A 202 16.26 11.37 -18.22
CA SER A 202 14.91 11.43 -18.78
C SER A 202 14.87 10.93 -20.22
N ASP A 203 15.88 11.26 -21.04
CA ASP A 203 15.96 10.79 -22.43
C ASP A 203 16.26 9.28 -22.50
N VAL A 204 17.05 8.74 -21.55
CA VAL A 204 17.24 7.29 -21.37
C VAL A 204 15.90 6.58 -21.19
N TYR A 205 15.06 7.11 -20.30
CA TYR A 205 13.75 6.55 -19.99
C TYR A 205 12.80 6.62 -21.21
N ALA A 206 12.74 7.77 -21.87
CA ALA A 206 11.91 7.97 -23.04
C ALA A 206 12.33 7.06 -24.21
N LEU A 207 13.64 6.93 -24.47
CA LEU A 207 14.16 6.01 -25.47
C LEU A 207 13.85 4.54 -25.13
N ALA A 208 13.86 4.16 -23.86
CA ALA A 208 13.44 2.83 -23.44
C ALA A 208 11.93 2.59 -23.65
N CYS A 209 11.08 3.61 -23.48
CA CYS A 209 9.66 3.53 -23.85
C CYS A 209 9.48 3.31 -25.35
N VAL A 210 10.27 3.98 -26.19
CA VAL A 210 10.28 3.80 -27.65
C VAL A 210 10.75 2.39 -28.03
N LEU A 211 11.83 1.88 -27.43
CA LEU A 211 12.29 0.51 -27.69
C LEU A 211 11.24 -0.53 -27.27
N TYR A 212 10.62 -0.33 -26.11
CA TYR A 212 9.53 -1.18 -25.65
C TYR A 212 8.39 -1.22 -26.67
N GLU A 213 7.96 -0.06 -27.17
CA GLU A 213 6.89 0.05 -28.15
C GLU A 213 7.25 -0.59 -29.49
N MET A 214 8.46 -0.38 -30.01
CA MET A 214 8.90 -1.05 -31.25
C MET A 214 8.80 -2.58 -31.15
N LEU A 215 9.03 -3.13 -29.95
CA LEU A 215 9.03 -4.57 -29.72
C LEU A 215 7.65 -5.14 -29.33
N ALA A 216 6.85 -4.41 -28.56
CA ALA A 216 5.53 -4.81 -28.06
C ALA A 216 4.39 -4.42 -29.03
N GLY A 217 4.56 -3.31 -29.73
CA GLY A 217 3.62 -2.64 -30.62
C GLY A 217 2.80 -1.53 -29.99
N ASP A 218 2.84 -1.41 -28.67
CA ASP A 218 2.29 -0.29 -27.91
C ASP A 218 3.29 0.15 -26.81
N PRO A 219 3.25 1.42 -26.34
CA PRO A 219 4.12 1.89 -25.27
C PRO A 219 3.90 1.13 -23.95
N PRO A 220 4.90 1.13 -23.03
CA PRO A 220 4.84 0.34 -21.80
C PRO A 220 3.66 0.73 -20.89
N PHE A 221 3.22 1.98 -20.97
CA PHE A 221 2.11 2.50 -20.19
C PHE A 221 1.06 3.14 -21.10
N GLN A 222 -0.17 2.65 -21.00
CA GLN A 222 -1.33 3.15 -21.74
C GLN A 222 -2.44 3.54 -20.77
N GLY A 223 -3.30 4.47 -21.16
CA GLY A 223 -4.33 4.98 -20.28
C GLY A 223 -5.39 5.77 -21.03
N ARG A 224 -6.59 5.83 -20.46
CA ARG A 224 -7.74 6.52 -21.08
C ARG A 224 -7.62 8.04 -21.03
N THR A 225 -6.76 8.55 -20.16
CA THR A 225 -6.48 9.99 -20.03
C THR A 225 -4.98 10.23 -19.91
N PRO A 226 -4.46 11.39 -20.35
CA PRO A 226 -3.07 11.76 -20.17
C PRO A 226 -2.59 11.63 -18.73
N ARG A 227 -3.41 12.08 -17.77
CA ARG A 227 -3.12 11.98 -16.33
C ARG A 227 -2.97 10.53 -15.87
N SER A 228 -3.74 9.60 -16.43
CA SER A 228 -3.60 8.17 -16.12
C SER A 228 -2.30 7.59 -16.66
N VAL A 229 -1.88 7.98 -17.86
CA VAL A 229 -0.60 7.54 -18.44
C VAL A 229 0.57 8.10 -17.61
N LEU A 230 0.52 9.39 -17.24
CA LEU A 230 1.52 10.01 -16.35
C LEU A 230 1.61 9.31 -14.99
N ALA A 231 0.47 8.98 -14.37
CA ALA A 231 0.45 8.25 -13.10
C ALA A 231 1.12 6.86 -13.22
N ARG A 232 0.98 6.19 -14.37
CA ARG A 232 1.67 4.91 -14.62
C ARG A 232 3.18 5.10 -14.83
N HIS A 233 3.57 6.16 -15.53
CA HIS A 233 4.98 6.54 -15.62
C HIS A 233 5.55 6.80 -14.22
N LEU A 234 4.80 7.42 -13.29
CA LEU A 234 5.23 7.66 -11.92
C LEU A 234 5.30 6.40 -11.03
N HIS A 235 4.34 5.46 -11.18
CA HIS A 235 4.10 4.44 -10.15
C HIS A 235 4.09 2.99 -10.65
N ASP A 236 3.62 2.70 -11.87
CA ASP A 236 3.47 1.33 -12.38
C ASP A 236 4.81 0.76 -12.82
N PRO A 237 5.23 -0.45 -12.43
CA PRO A 237 6.38 -1.09 -13.07
C PRO A 237 6.09 -1.36 -14.56
N PRO A 238 7.08 -1.25 -15.46
CA PRO A 238 6.87 -1.55 -16.87
C PRO A 238 6.43 -3.02 -17.02
N PRO A 239 5.36 -3.30 -17.80
CA PRO A 239 4.92 -4.67 -18.02
C PRO A 239 6.07 -5.48 -18.61
N SER A 240 6.15 -6.78 -18.32
CA SER A 240 7.22 -7.58 -18.89
C SER A 240 7.01 -7.77 -20.39
N LEU A 241 7.97 -7.31 -21.19
CA LEU A 241 7.92 -7.39 -22.64
C LEU A 241 7.90 -8.86 -23.11
N ARG A 242 8.55 -9.77 -22.38
CA ARG A 242 8.52 -11.21 -22.65
C ARG A 242 7.15 -11.87 -22.43
N THR A 243 6.22 -11.23 -21.71
CA THR A 243 4.81 -11.68 -21.66
C THR A 243 4.09 -11.40 -22.98
N ILE A 244 4.45 -10.30 -23.65
CA ILE A 244 3.85 -9.86 -24.93
C ILE A 244 4.55 -10.53 -26.11
N ARG A 245 5.88 -10.62 -26.06
CA ARG A 245 6.72 -11.19 -27.11
C ARG A 245 7.81 -12.09 -26.50
N PRO A 246 7.51 -13.38 -26.24
CA PRO A 246 8.45 -14.31 -25.59
C PRO A 246 9.78 -14.52 -26.31
N SER A 247 9.85 -14.21 -27.61
CA SER A 247 11.06 -14.28 -28.43
C SER A 247 12.10 -13.21 -28.13
N VAL A 248 11.76 -12.17 -27.34
CA VAL A 248 12.71 -11.13 -26.94
C VAL A 248 13.78 -11.73 -26.01
N PRO A 249 15.09 -11.49 -26.29
CA PRO A 249 16.16 -11.96 -25.43
C PRO A 249 16.05 -11.40 -24.00
N MET A 250 16.39 -12.23 -23.02
CA MET A 250 16.33 -11.83 -21.61
C MET A 250 17.22 -10.62 -21.29
N ALA A 251 18.33 -10.44 -22.01
CA ALA A 251 19.20 -9.28 -21.87
C ALA A 251 18.52 -7.97 -22.32
N VAL A 252 17.67 -8.00 -23.35
CA VAL A 252 16.89 -6.82 -23.78
C VAL A 252 15.85 -6.45 -22.72
N GLU A 253 15.14 -7.45 -22.17
CA GLU A 253 14.20 -7.23 -21.07
C GLU A 253 14.91 -6.62 -19.84
N ALA A 254 16.07 -7.16 -19.46
CA ALA A 254 16.83 -6.65 -18.32
C ALA A 254 17.27 -5.19 -18.53
N ALA A 255 17.78 -4.86 -19.72
CA ALA A 255 18.16 -3.49 -20.07
C ALA A 255 16.94 -2.54 -20.04
N LEU A 256 15.78 -2.96 -20.57
CA LEU A 256 14.54 -2.18 -20.50
C LEU A 256 14.07 -1.96 -19.06
N GLN A 257 14.14 -2.98 -18.20
CA GLN A 257 13.76 -2.86 -16.78
C GLN A 257 14.65 -1.85 -16.03
N THR A 258 15.96 -1.82 -16.31
CA THR A 258 16.87 -0.82 -15.76
C THR A 258 16.60 0.58 -16.32
N ALA A 259 16.45 0.72 -17.63
CA ALA A 259 16.23 2.03 -18.25
C ALA A 259 14.86 2.64 -17.90
N LEU A 260 13.84 1.82 -17.64
CA LEU A 260 12.50 2.23 -17.21
C LEU A 260 12.32 2.31 -15.68
N ALA A 261 13.41 2.26 -14.92
CA ALA A 261 13.37 2.44 -13.47
C ALA A 261 12.78 3.81 -13.10
N LYS A 262 12.00 3.87 -12.02
CA LYS A 262 11.26 5.09 -11.66
C LYS A 262 12.17 6.17 -11.10
N VAL A 263 13.13 5.80 -10.28
CA VAL A 263 14.15 6.71 -9.76
C VAL A 263 15.24 6.88 -10.82
N PRO A 264 15.58 8.11 -11.25
CA PRO A 264 16.63 8.33 -12.25
C PRO A 264 17.98 7.72 -11.87
N ALA A 265 18.34 7.67 -10.59
CA ALA A 265 19.58 7.07 -10.09
C ALA A 265 19.67 5.55 -10.27
N ASP A 266 18.53 4.87 -10.47
CA ASP A 266 18.48 3.43 -10.72
C ASP A 266 18.56 3.08 -12.23
N ARG A 267 18.60 4.10 -13.10
CA ARG A 267 18.76 3.95 -14.55
C ARG A 267 20.24 3.93 -14.94
N PHE A 268 20.51 3.64 -16.20
CA PHE A 268 21.82 3.90 -16.79
C PHE A 268 22.18 5.38 -16.67
N ALA A 269 23.45 5.68 -16.38
CA ALA A 269 23.88 7.05 -16.18
C ALA A 269 23.87 7.86 -17.47
N THR A 270 24.04 7.20 -18.62
CA THR A 270 24.05 7.78 -19.97
C THR A 270 23.25 6.93 -20.95
N VAL A 271 22.82 7.54 -22.06
CA VAL A 271 22.17 6.82 -23.17
C VAL A 271 23.13 5.83 -23.84
N ALA A 272 24.43 6.14 -23.87
CA ALA A 272 25.47 5.23 -24.35
C ALA A 272 25.60 3.96 -23.50
N GLU A 273 25.45 4.06 -22.16
CA GLU A 273 25.40 2.88 -21.27
C GLU A 273 24.18 2.00 -21.54
N PHE A 274 23.01 2.59 -21.74
CA PHE A 274 21.80 1.85 -22.12
C PHE A 274 21.98 1.11 -23.45
N ALA A 275 22.50 1.78 -24.47
CA ALA A 275 22.75 1.18 -25.78
C ALA A 275 23.76 0.01 -25.72
N ARG A 276 24.81 0.12 -24.89
CA ARG A 276 25.80 -0.95 -24.68
C ARG A 276 25.24 -2.17 -23.94
N ALA A 277 24.22 -1.99 -23.10
CA ALA A 277 23.58 -3.10 -22.39
C ALA A 277 22.71 -3.99 -23.31
N LEU A 278 22.38 -3.52 -24.51
CA LEU A 278 21.58 -4.27 -25.49
C LEU A 278 22.44 -5.29 -26.27
N PRO A 279 22.00 -6.56 -26.38
CA PRO A 279 22.75 -7.61 -27.07
C PRO A 279 22.87 -7.36 -28.58
N GLY A 280 23.90 -7.94 -29.20
CA GLY A 280 24.24 -7.75 -30.61
C GLY A 280 25.44 -6.80 -30.76
N SER A 281 26.38 -7.16 -31.63
CA SER A 281 27.64 -6.43 -31.80
C SER A 281 27.41 -5.01 -32.31
N ILE A 282 28.08 -4.05 -31.69
CA ILE A 282 28.62 -2.87 -32.37
C ILE A 282 29.58 -3.43 -33.43
N SER A 283 29.14 -3.49 -34.67
CA SER A 283 30.03 -3.62 -35.82
C SER A 283 29.80 -2.38 -36.68
N MET A 284 30.53 -1.33 -36.35
CA MET A 284 31.07 -0.48 -37.39
C MET A 284 32.20 -1.32 -38.04
N ASP A 285 32.13 -1.47 -39.37
CA ASP A 285 33.08 -2.08 -40.31
C ASP A 285 32.88 -3.55 -40.78
N GLY A 286 32.52 -3.69 -42.07
CA GLY A 286 33.15 -4.61 -43.04
C GLY A 286 32.63 -6.06 -43.21
N PRO A 287 32.61 -6.64 -44.45
CA PRO A 287 31.79 -7.81 -44.80
C PRO A 287 32.49 -9.18 -44.70
N GLY A 288 31.72 -10.26 -44.46
CA GLY A 288 32.04 -11.58 -45.02
C GLY A 288 31.74 -12.82 -44.16
N HIS A 289 31.07 -13.79 -44.83
CA HIS A 289 31.10 -15.25 -44.63
C HIS A 289 30.20 -15.90 -43.55
N GLY A 290 29.23 -16.69 -44.05
CA GLY A 290 28.38 -17.58 -43.26
C GLY A 290 29.03 -18.94 -42.94
N PRO A 291 28.24 -20.03 -42.86
CA PRO A 291 27.61 -20.52 -41.63
C PRO A 291 28.12 -21.93 -41.24
N ARG A 292 27.76 -22.46 -40.06
CA ARG A 292 27.44 -23.90 -39.85
C ARG A 292 27.02 -24.25 -38.40
N TYR A 293 25.86 -24.91 -38.29
CA TYR A 293 25.43 -25.71 -37.13
C TYR A 293 26.02 -27.13 -37.19
N PRO A 294 26.15 -27.83 -36.05
CA PRO A 294 26.03 -29.28 -36.01
C PRO A 294 24.77 -29.74 -35.24
N ARG A 295 24.17 -30.81 -35.75
CA ARG A 295 23.01 -31.55 -35.24
C ARG A 295 23.46 -32.87 -34.58
N ARG A 296 22.54 -33.42 -33.76
CA ARG A 296 22.30 -34.85 -33.36
C ARG A 296 23.16 -35.40 -32.19
N ARG A 297 22.70 -36.35 -31.35
CA ARG A 297 21.50 -37.25 -31.36
C ARG A 297 21.25 -37.86 -29.95
N ARG A 298 19.96 -38.02 -29.62
CA ARG A 298 19.23 -39.08 -28.86
C ARG A 298 20.01 -40.14 -28.04
N ARG A 299 19.49 -40.45 -26.83
CA ARG A 299 18.64 -41.63 -26.47
C ARG A 299 18.38 -41.65 -24.94
N VAL A 300 17.11 -41.66 -24.49
CA VAL A 300 16.49 -42.55 -23.46
C VAL A 300 14.98 -42.23 -23.45
N THR A 301 14.17 -42.98 -24.18
CA THR A 301 12.70 -42.87 -24.19
C THR A 301 12.11 -44.26 -23.99
N ALA A 302 11.94 -44.65 -22.73
CA ALA A 302 11.09 -45.79 -22.36
C ALA A 302 10.49 -45.63 -20.96
N ALA A 303 11.17 -44.94 -20.03
CA ALA A 303 10.64 -44.70 -18.68
C ALA A 303 9.60 -43.55 -18.59
N TRP A 304 9.62 -42.60 -19.54
CA TRP A 304 8.75 -41.41 -19.50
C TRP A 304 7.28 -41.68 -19.89
N ALA A 305 6.99 -42.72 -20.68
CA ALA A 305 5.64 -42.93 -21.20
C ALA A 305 4.64 -43.40 -20.12
N ALA A 306 5.08 -44.24 -19.17
CA ALA A 306 4.23 -44.74 -18.09
C ALA A 306 3.96 -43.67 -17.01
N ALA A 307 4.97 -42.86 -16.66
CA ALA A 307 4.84 -41.77 -15.70
C ALA A 307 3.95 -40.63 -16.24
N VAL A 308 4.05 -40.33 -17.54
CA VAL A 308 3.19 -39.34 -18.20
C VAL A 308 1.76 -39.85 -18.30
N GLY A 309 1.54 -41.14 -18.60
CA GLY A 309 0.19 -41.72 -18.63
C GLY A 309 -0.53 -41.63 -17.28
N LEU A 310 0.16 -41.93 -16.17
CA LEU A 310 -0.41 -41.84 -14.83
C LEU A 310 -0.63 -40.39 -14.38
N ALA A 311 0.31 -39.49 -14.69
CA ALA A 311 0.21 -38.07 -14.39
C ALA A 311 -0.91 -37.40 -15.19
N VAL A 312 -1.09 -37.76 -16.47
CA VAL A 312 -2.19 -37.29 -17.32
C VAL A 312 -3.52 -37.87 -16.83
N GLY A 313 -3.57 -39.16 -16.44
CA GLY A 313 -4.77 -39.77 -15.86
C GLY A 313 -5.22 -39.11 -14.55
N LEU A 314 -4.28 -38.84 -13.63
CA LEU A 314 -4.53 -38.11 -12.38
C LEU A 314 -4.91 -36.65 -12.63
N MET A 315 -4.30 -36.00 -13.63
CA MET A 315 -4.60 -34.62 -14.00
C MET A 315 -5.99 -34.52 -14.65
N VAL A 316 -6.38 -35.45 -15.53
CA VAL A 316 -7.71 -35.55 -16.13
C VAL A 316 -8.77 -35.87 -15.07
N TRP A 317 -8.48 -36.77 -14.11
CA TRP A 317 -9.39 -37.08 -13.00
C TRP A 317 -9.56 -35.92 -12.01
N ARG A 318 -8.49 -35.17 -11.68
CA ARG A 318 -8.59 -33.91 -10.91
C ARG A 318 -9.38 -32.84 -11.67
N PHE A 319 -9.19 -32.76 -12.99
CA PHE A 319 -9.88 -31.79 -13.84
C PHE A 319 -11.38 -32.10 -13.95
N TRP A 320 -11.76 -33.38 -14.04
CA TRP A 320 -13.16 -33.85 -14.06
C TRP A 320 -13.84 -33.87 -12.68
N SER A 321 -13.11 -34.08 -11.59
CA SER A 321 -13.67 -34.05 -10.23
C SER A 321 -13.87 -32.61 -9.71
N ALA A 322 -13.02 -31.66 -10.11
CA ALA A 322 -13.19 -30.24 -9.78
C ALA A 322 -14.40 -29.59 -10.49
N SER A 323 -14.83 -30.10 -11.64
CA SER A 323 -16.01 -29.60 -12.37
C SER A 323 -17.35 -30.09 -11.81
N ARG A 324 -17.35 -30.94 -10.76
CA ARG A 324 -18.56 -31.52 -10.13
C ARG A 324 -18.81 -31.07 -8.68
N ALA A 325 -18.06 -30.11 -8.15
CA ALA A 325 -18.38 -29.56 -6.82
C ALA A 325 -19.78 -28.91 -6.85
N PRO A 326 -20.68 -29.20 -5.88
CA PRO A 326 -22.02 -28.64 -5.88
C PRO A 326 -21.98 -27.12 -5.78
N LEU A 327 -22.76 -26.44 -6.62
CA LEU A 327 -22.94 -24.99 -6.58
C LEU A 327 -23.88 -24.62 -5.43
N ASP A 328 -23.53 -23.55 -4.71
CA ASP A 328 -24.31 -23.04 -3.58
C ASP A 328 -25.41 -22.11 -4.09
N GLY A 329 -26.67 -22.50 -3.87
CA GLY A 329 -27.85 -21.72 -4.25
C GLY A 329 -27.96 -20.38 -3.54
N ASN A 330 -27.21 -20.19 -2.44
CA ASN A 330 -27.20 -18.95 -1.69
C ASN A 330 -26.07 -18.00 -2.09
N ARG A 331 -25.24 -18.34 -3.09
CA ARG A 331 -24.11 -17.51 -3.52
C ARG A 331 -24.35 -16.87 -4.86
N VAL A 332 -24.11 -15.56 -4.93
CA VAL A 332 -24.25 -14.74 -6.13
C VAL A 332 -22.95 -13.95 -6.35
N VAL A 333 -22.34 -14.07 -7.52
CA VAL A 333 -21.22 -13.17 -7.91
C VAL A 333 -21.79 -11.96 -8.63
N VAL A 334 -21.41 -10.75 -8.24
CA VAL A 334 -21.86 -9.51 -8.90
C VAL A 334 -20.66 -8.89 -9.60
N PHE A 335 -20.70 -8.84 -10.94
CA PHE A 335 -19.66 -8.19 -11.73
C PHE A 335 -19.96 -6.69 -11.88
N PRO A 336 -18.94 -5.83 -12.00
CA PRO A 336 -19.11 -4.43 -12.37
C PRO A 336 -19.98 -4.28 -13.63
N MET A 337 -20.66 -3.15 -13.77
CA MET A 337 -21.51 -2.86 -14.93
C MET A 337 -20.71 -2.23 -16.08
N SER A 338 -21.01 -2.57 -17.33
CA SER A 338 -20.44 -1.91 -18.53
C SER A 338 -21.11 -0.56 -18.76
N GLY A 339 -20.33 0.52 -18.87
CA GLY A 339 -20.87 1.82 -19.31
C GLY A 339 -20.74 1.97 -20.81
N SER A 340 -21.83 2.34 -21.50
CA SER A 340 -21.79 2.88 -22.85
C SER A 340 -22.20 4.36 -22.83
N VAL A 341 -21.49 5.16 -23.63
CA VAL A 341 -21.74 6.55 -24.04
C VAL A 341 -20.98 7.66 -23.29
N ALA A 342 -20.45 8.55 -24.11
CA ALA A 342 -19.77 9.80 -23.79
C ALA A 342 -20.53 10.63 -22.73
N GLY A 343 -19.85 10.97 -21.64
CA GLY A 343 -20.30 12.04 -20.72
C GLY A 343 -21.04 11.63 -19.45
N ALA A 344 -21.34 10.36 -19.18
CA ALA A 344 -22.06 9.97 -17.96
C ALA A 344 -21.17 9.30 -16.90
N GLY A 345 -20.74 10.10 -15.92
CA GLY A 345 -20.32 9.66 -14.58
C GLY A 345 -18.81 9.56 -14.32
N PRO A 346 -18.35 9.83 -13.07
CA PRO A 346 -16.96 9.62 -12.69
C PRO A 346 -16.53 8.14 -12.86
N ALA A 347 -15.23 7.93 -13.08
CA ALA A 347 -14.66 6.59 -13.17
C ALA A 347 -15.04 5.75 -11.94
N GLY A 348 -15.50 4.51 -12.14
CA GLY A 348 -15.96 3.62 -11.06
C GLY A 348 -17.48 3.56 -10.84
N THR A 349 -18.28 4.25 -11.65
CA THR A 349 -19.76 4.21 -11.54
C THR A 349 -20.34 2.78 -11.64
N GLY A 350 -19.85 1.95 -12.58
CA GLY A 350 -20.30 0.56 -12.72
C GLY A 350 -19.84 -0.38 -11.59
N GLU A 351 -18.70 -0.09 -10.96
CA GLU A 351 -18.22 -0.78 -9.76
C GLU A 351 -19.12 -0.40 -8.57
N GLY A 352 -19.39 0.90 -8.39
CA GLY A 352 -20.30 1.39 -7.34
C GLY A 352 -21.71 0.78 -7.42
N VAL A 353 -22.26 0.59 -8.62
CA VAL A 353 -23.55 -0.12 -8.80
C VAL A 353 -23.45 -1.59 -8.38
N ALA A 354 -22.39 -2.29 -8.75
CA ALA A 354 -22.17 -3.68 -8.37
C ALA A 354 -22.01 -3.84 -6.86
N THR A 355 -21.23 -2.97 -6.22
CA THR A 355 -21.07 -2.91 -4.76
C THR A 355 -22.41 -2.65 -4.07
N TYR A 356 -23.21 -1.72 -4.60
CA TYR A 356 -24.52 -1.38 -4.04
C TYR A 356 -25.52 -2.54 -4.15
N ILE A 357 -25.53 -3.23 -5.28
CA ILE A 357 -26.26 -4.49 -5.47
C ILE A 357 -25.77 -5.54 -4.48
N GLY A 358 -24.46 -5.68 -4.31
CA GLY A 358 -23.84 -6.60 -3.37
C GLY A 358 -24.38 -6.45 -1.95
N TYR A 359 -24.33 -5.25 -1.38
CA TYR A 359 -24.86 -5.00 -0.05
C TYR A 359 -26.37 -5.21 0.06
N ALA A 360 -27.14 -4.89 -0.99
CA ALA A 360 -28.57 -5.19 -1.03
C ALA A 360 -28.84 -6.70 -0.99
N LEU A 361 -28.11 -7.50 -1.76
CA LEU A 361 -28.20 -8.96 -1.70
C LEU A 361 -27.82 -9.50 -0.32
N GLU A 362 -26.85 -8.88 0.35
CA GLU A 362 -26.43 -9.25 1.69
C GLU A 362 -27.50 -9.00 2.77
N GLY A 363 -28.41 -8.06 2.55
CA GLY A 363 -29.62 -7.85 3.36
C GLY A 363 -30.66 -8.96 3.19
N THR A 364 -30.55 -9.77 2.13
CA THR A 364 -31.53 -10.79 1.75
C THR A 364 -31.10 -12.19 2.14
N ALA A 365 -30.94 -12.43 3.44
CA ALA A 365 -30.56 -13.75 3.95
C ALA A 365 -31.42 -14.87 3.32
N PRO A 366 -30.80 -15.95 2.81
CA PRO A 366 -29.45 -16.43 3.10
C PRO A 366 -28.43 -16.02 2.03
N LEU A 367 -28.78 -15.11 1.10
CA LEU A 367 -27.94 -14.75 -0.03
C LEU A 367 -26.64 -14.12 0.44
N ARG A 368 -25.54 -14.56 -0.18
CA ARG A 368 -24.19 -14.06 0.00
C ARG A 368 -23.69 -13.58 -1.35
N TRP A 369 -23.22 -12.35 -1.38
CA TRP A 369 -22.64 -11.78 -2.59
C TRP A 369 -21.12 -11.91 -2.56
N LEU A 370 -20.54 -12.01 -3.75
CA LEU A 370 -19.09 -11.98 -3.95
C LEU A 370 -18.78 -10.93 -5.01
N GLU A 371 -17.77 -10.10 -4.77
CA GLU A 371 -17.38 -9.04 -5.68
C GLU A 371 -16.65 -9.62 -6.89
N GLY A 372 -17.30 -9.64 -8.05
CA GLY A 372 -16.77 -10.26 -9.27
C GLY A 372 -15.48 -9.62 -9.76
N GLY A 373 -15.30 -8.32 -9.48
CA GLY A 373 -14.07 -7.59 -9.79
C GLY A 373 -12.82 -8.16 -9.12
N ASP A 374 -12.95 -8.70 -7.92
CA ASP A 374 -11.80 -9.15 -7.12
C ASP A 374 -11.12 -10.38 -7.70
N TYR A 375 -11.86 -11.19 -8.43
CA TYR A 375 -11.40 -12.41 -9.07
C TYR A 375 -10.80 -12.18 -10.46
N LEU A 376 -10.63 -10.92 -10.86
CA LEU A 376 -10.02 -10.53 -12.12
C LEU A 376 -8.60 -10.00 -11.92
N PRO A 377 -7.68 -10.23 -12.88
CA PRO A 377 -6.41 -9.53 -12.95
C PRO A 377 -6.61 -8.00 -12.94
N ALA A 378 -5.65 -7.26 -12.36
CA ALA A 378 -5.76 -5.79 -12.22
C ALA A 378 -6.00 -5.06 -13.56
N SER A 379 -5.50 -5.59 -14.68
CA SER A 379 -5.76 -5.12 -16.04
C SER A 379 -7.22 -5.24 -16.45
N GLU A 380 -7.88 -6.34 -16.06
CA GLU A 380 -9.26 -6.68 -16.43
C GLU A 380 -10.30 -6.08 -15.47
N ARG A 381 -9.91 -5.70 -14.25
CA ARG A 381 -10.79 -5.00 -13.28
C ARG A 381 -11.37 -3.71 -13.86
N SER A 382 -10.56 -2.98 -14.62
CA SER A 382 -10.96 -1.71 -15.27
C SER A 382 -11.94 -1.89 -16.45
N SER A 383 -12.04 -3.11 -16.97
CA SER A 383 -12.96 -3.54 -18.04
C SER A 383 -14.00 -4.55 -17.55
N ALA A 384 -14.09 -4.77 -16.23
CA ALA A 384 -14.92 -5.81 -15.63
C ALA A 384 -16.42 -5.65 -15.99
N GLY A 385 -16.83 -4.44 -16.35
CA GLY A 385 -18.15 -4.12 -16.91
C GLY A 385 -18.53 -4.88 -18.17
N GLY A 386 -17.56 -5.19 -19.03
CA GLY A 386 -17.75 -5.81 -20.34
C GLY A 386 -17.19 -7.23 -20.42
N LEU A 387 -17.14 -7.96 -19.31
CA LEU A 387 -16.58 -9.32 -19.30
C LEU A 387 -17.36 -10.25 -20.23
N PRO A 388 -16.69 -11.03 -21.09
CA PRO A 388 -17.32 -12.11 -21.82
C PRO A 388 -17.98 -13.10 -20.86
N GLY A 389 -19.23 -13.50 -21.15
CA GLY A 389 -20.01 -14.45 -20.34
C GLY A 389 -19.27 -15.73 -19.91
N PRO A 390 -18.47 -16.38 -20.77
CA PRO A 390 -17.68 -17.56 -20.38
C PRO A 390 -16.64 -17.29 -19.28
N ILE A 391 -16.09 -16.08 -19.21
CA ILE A 391 -15.12 -15.68 -18.19
C ILE A 391 -15.83 -15.46 -16.86
N ALA A 392 -16.94 -14.70 -16.86
CA ALA A 392 -17.77 -14.46 -15.70
C ALA A 392 -18.26 -15.77 -15.09
N GLN A 393 -18.77 -16.69 -15.92
CA GLN A 393 -19.22 -18.02 -15.48
C GLN A 393 -18.09 -18.85 -14.86
N ARG A 394 -16.90 -18.89 -15.48
CA ARG A 394 -15.75 -19.64 -14.94
C ARG A 394 -15.33 -19.12 -13.57
N ILE A 395 -15.31 -17.79 -13.40
CA ILE A 395 -15.06 -17.15 -12.12
C ILE A 395 -16.13 -17.57 -11.11
N SER A 396 -17.41 -17.44 -11.45
CA SER A 396 -18.50 -17.82 -10.54
C SER A 396 -18.50 -19.30 -10.15
N ARG A 397 -18.18 -20.21 -11.08
CA ARG A 397 -17.96 -21.64 -10.77
C ARG A 397 -16.80 -21.85 -9.80
N SER A 398 -15.68 -21.14 -10.00
CA SER A 398 -14.53 -21.24 -9.09
C SER A 398 -14.86 -20.81 -7.66
N GLN A 399 -15.85 -19.92 -7.51
CA GLN A 399 -16.36 -19.45 -6.21
C GLN A 399 -17.54 -20.28 -5.67
N ARG A 400 -17.92 -21.35 -6.38
CA ARG A 400 -19.08 -22.21 -6.08
C ARG A 400 -20.40 -21.44 -6.03
N ALA A 401 -20.51 -20.33 -6.74
CA ALA A 401 -21.76 -19.57 -6.83
C ALA A 401 -22.69 -20.21 -7.86
N ARG A 402 -23.96 -20.42 -7.49
CA ARG A 402 -24.98 -20.86 -8.46
C ARG A 402 -25.38 -19.75 -9.40
N PHE A 403 -25.30 -18.50 -8.96
CA PHE A 403 -25.77 -17.36 -9.74
C PHE A 403 -24.68 -16.32 -9.95
N TYR A 404 -24.78 -15.56 -11.04
CA TYR A 404 -24.05 -14.30 -11.18
C TYR A 404 -24.89 -13.22 -11.86
N ILE A 405 -24.54 -11.98 -11.56
CA ILE A 405 -25.16 -10.78 -12.12
C ILE A 405 -24.10 -10.00 -12.89
N ASP A 406 -24.40 -9.72 -14.16
CA ASP A 406 -23.69 -8.71 -14.95
C ASP A 406 -24.70 -7.69 -15.49
N GLY A 407 -24.22 -6.61 -16.11
CA GLY A 407 -25.12 -5.58 -16.56
C GLY A 407 -24.42 -4.41 -17.24
N SER A 408 -25.23 -3.46 -17.67
CA SER A 408 -24.78 -2.28 -18.41
C SER A 408 -25.54 -1.02 -17.96
N ILE A 409 -24.84 0.10 -17.92
CA ILE A 409 -25.38 1.44 -17.73
C ILE A 409 -25.46 2.09 -19.11
N LEU A 410 -26.67 2.45 -19.53
CA LEU A 410 -26.97 3.09 -20.79
C LEU A 410 -27.37 4.54 -20.50
N ALA A 411 -26.52 5.50 -20.87
CA ALA A 411 -26.83 6.91 -20.73
C ALA A 411 -27.30 7.47 -22.08
N GLY A 412 -28.53 7.99 -22.12
CA GLY A 412 -29.08 8.74 -23.24
C GLY A 412 -29.19 10.24 -22.93
N PRO A 413 -29.59 11.07 -23.89
CA PRO A 413 -29.71 12.52 -23.72
C PRO A 413 -30.75 12.93 -22.66
N GLU A 414 -31.81 12.12 -22.51
CA GLU A 414 -32.97 12.44 -21.66
C GLU A 414 -33.15 11.49 -20.48
N SER A 415 -32.54 10.30 -20.53
CA SER A 415 -32.66 9.29 -19.46
C SER A 415 -31.41 8.45 -19.27
N VAL A 416 -31.24 7.92 -18.06
CA VAL A 416 -30.22 6.93 -17.72
C VAL A 416 -30.91 5.63 -17.34
N THR A 417 -30.46 4.52 -17.91
CA THR A 417 -31.00 3.17 -17.67
C THR A 417 -29.91 2.24 -17.15
N VAL A 418 -30.18 1.54 -16.07
CA VAL A 418 -29.34 0.42 -15.59
C VAL A 418 -30.03 -0.88 -15.98
N VAL A 419 -29.34 -1.74 -16.72
CA VAL A 419 -29.83 -3.06 -17.14
C VAL A 419 -28.99 -4.14 -16.48
N LEU A 420 -29.65 -5.07 -15.77
CA LEU A 420 -29.05 -6.22 -15.10
C LEU A 420 -29.51 -7.52 -15.73
N ARG A 421 -28.61 -8.50 -15.77
CA ARG A 421 -28.88 -9.86 -16.24
C ARG A 421 -28.45 -10.84 -15.17
N LEU A 422 -29.38 -11.70 -14.75
CA LEU A 422 -29.16 -12.79 -13.81
C LEU A 422 -28.92 -14.08 -14.59
N HIS A 423 -27.82 -14.77 -14.30
CA HIS A 423 -27.42 -16.00 -14.96
C HIS A 423 -27.40 -17.18 -14.00
N ASP A 424 -27.79 -18.37 -14.49
CA ASP A 424 -27.54 -19.64 -13.82
C ASP A 424 -26.21 -20.22 -14.29
N VAL A 425 -25.30 -20.40 -13.34
CA VAL A 425 -23.98 -20.98 -13.56
C VAL A 425 -24.08 -22.47 -13.91
N ALA A 426 -25.12 -23.18 -13.48
CA ALA A 426 -25.32 -24.60 -13.80
C ALA A 426 -25.78 -24.80 -15.24
N GLY A 427 -26.77 -24.02 -15.70
CA GLY A 427 -27.42 -24.18 -17.00
C GLY A 427 -26.80 -23.38 -18.16
N ASP A 428 -25.85 -22.48 -17.87
CA ASP A 428 -25.28 -21.54 -18.85
C ASP A 428 -26.34 -20.68 -19.56
N SER A 429 -27.31 -20.20 -18.77
CA SER A 429 -28.49 -19.51 -19.27
C SER A 429 -28.77 -18.24 -18.48
N ILE A 430 -29.26 -17.20 -19.18
CA ILE A 430 -29.83 -16.02 -18.53
C ILE A 430 -31.20 -16.42 -17.98
N LEU A 431 -31.35 -16.41 -16.66
CA LEU A 431 -32.61 -16.69 -15.98
C LEU A 431 -33.58 -15.51 -16.11
N ARG A 432 -33.06 -14.29 -15.96
CA ARG A 432 -33.87 -13.08 -15.98
C ARG A 432 -33.08 -11.84 -16.36
N ARG A 433 -33.77 -10.89 -16.97
CA ARG A 433 -33.26 -9.53 -17.23
C ARG A 433 -34.16 -8.52 -16.54
N SER A 434 -33.58 -7.44 -16.07
CA SER A 434 -34.30 -6.31 -15.50
C SER A 434 -33.61 -5.01 -15.89
N GLY A 435 -34.36 -3.92 -15.95
CA GLY A 435 -33.79 -2.59 -15.99
C GLY A 435 -34.64 -1.58 -15.23
N ALA A 436 -34.00 -0.50 -14.82
CA ALA A 436 -34.63 0.68 -14.24
C ALA A 436 -34.12 1.93 -14.94
N SER A 437 -35.01 2.88 -15.21
CA SER A 437 -34.71 4.12 -15.90
C SER A 437 -35.21 5.33 -15.10
N ALA A 438 -34.47 6.43 -15.13
CA ALA A 438 -34.91 7.74 -14.64
C ALA A 438 -34.45 8.85 -15.60
N ALA A 439 -35.13 10.00 -15.54
CA ALA A 439 -34.68 11.21 -16.22
C ALA A 439 -33.28 11.59 -15.73
N VAL A 440 -32.42 12.12 -16.62
CA VAL A 440 -31.02 12.47 -16.29
C VAL A 440 -30.93 13.40 -15.06
N THR A 441 -31.89 14.31 -14.89
CA THR A 441 -31.99 15.25 -13.77
C THR A 441 -32.23 14.57 -12.40
N ASP A 442 -32.88 13.41 -12.39
CA ASP A 442 -33.27 12.67 -11.19
C ASP A 442 -32.50 11.35 -11.03
N ALA A 443 -31.60 11.05 -11.96
CA ALA A 443 -30.94 9.75 -12.08
C ALA A 443 -29.84 9.56 -11.03
N SER A 444 -30.17 8.86 -9.94
CA SER A 444 -29.18 8.20 -9.10
C SER A 444 -28.89 6.81 -9.65
N ILE A 445 -27.77 6.67 -10.36
CA ILE A 445 -27.34 5.39 -10.98
C ILE A 445 -27.29 4.22 -9.97
N PRO A 446 -26.80 4.39 -8.73
CA PRO A 446 -26.92 3.35 -7.70
C PRO A 446 -28.37 2.99 -7.38
N LYS A 447 -29.27 3.96 -7.19
CA LYS A 447 -30.70 3.67 -6.92
C LYS A 447 -31.36 2.92 -8.07
N LEU A 448 -31.05 3.27 -9.32
CA LEU A 448 -31.49 2.52 -10.49
C LEU A 448 -30.98 1.07 -10.47
N GLY A 449 -29.72 0.86 -10.07
CA GLY A 449 -29.16 -0.47 -9.83
C GLY A 449 -29.93 -1.28 -8.79
N LEU A 450 -30.34 -0.67 -7.67
CA LEU A 450 -31.17 -1.36 -6.68
C LEU A 450 -32.57 -1.65 -7.17
N GLN A 451 -33.21 -0.70 -7.85
CA GLN A 451 -34.52 -0.92 -8.43
C GLN A 451 -34.48 -2.09 -9.42
N ALA A 452 -33.44 -2.15 -10.26
CA ALA A 452 -33.22 -3.27 -11.17
C ALA A 452 -33.01 -4.60 -10.40
N VAL A 453 -32.14 -4.65 -9.37
CA VAL A 453 -31.91 -5.91 -8.64
C VAL A 453 -33.12 -6.36 -7.82
N SER A 454 -33.92 -5.43 -7.32
CA SER A 454 -35.14 -5.72 -6.54
C SER A 454 -36.13 -6.60 -7.32
N SER A 455 -36.19 -6.40 -8.63
CA SER A 455 -37.01 -7.23 -9.52
C SER A 455 -36.37 -8.57 -9.93
N LEU A 456 -35.06 -8.74 -9.72
CA LEU A 456 -34.34 -10.01 -9.92
C LEU A 456 -34.42 -10.92 -8.70
N LEU A 457 -34.52 -10.33 -7.51
CA LEU A 457 -34.51 -11.03 -6.22
C LEU A 457 -35.53 -12.16 -6.07
N PRO A 458 -36.80 -12.05 -6.54
CA PRO A 458 -37.73 -13.17 -6.51
C PRO A 458 -37.25 -14.40 -7.29
N SER A 459 -36.30 -14.24 -8.22
CA SER A 459 -35.70 -15.36 -8.99
C SER A 459 -34.48 -15.97 -8.29
N LEU A 460 -33.94 -15.30 -7.28
CA LEU A 460 -32.81 -15.75 -6.45
C LEU A 460 -33.27 -16.44 -5.15
N LEU A 461 -34.57 -16.34 -4.81
CA LEU A 461 -35.12 -16.75 -3.52
C LEU A 461 -36.28 -17.73 -3.71
N GLU A 462 -36.54 -18.53 -2.68
CA GLU A 462 -37.67 -19.45 -2.66
C GLU A 462 -39.02 -18.68 -2.69
N PRO A 463 -40.06 -19.24 -3.34
CA PRO A 463 -41.39 -18.63 -3.40
C PRO A 463 -41.94 -18.27 -2.01
N GLY A 464 -42.44 -17.04 -1.84
CA GLY A 464 -43.02 -16.54 -0.59
C GLY A 464 -42.04 -15.83 0.36
N ARG A 465 -40.74 -15.80 0.02
CA ARG A 465 -39.72 -15.11 0.84
C ARG A 465 -39.74 -13.59 0.59
N LYS A 466 -39.89 -12.81 1.66
CA LYS A 466 -39.83 -11.34 1.59
C LYS A 466 -38.38 -10.86 1.65
N VAL A 467 -38.12 -9.81 0.88
CA VAL A 467 -36.83 -9.15 0.75
C VAL A 467 -36.97 -7.77 1.35
N ASP A 468 -36.16 -7.49 2.38
CA ASP A 468 -36.08 -6.17 2.98
C ASP A 468 -34.78 -5.49 2.49
N LEU A 469 -34.94 -4.52 1.59
CA LEU A 469 -33.85 -3.69 1.10
C LEU A 469 -33.88 -2.28 1.68
N SER A 470 -34.71 -2.01 2.69
CA SER A 470 -34.88 -0.69 3.29
C SER A 470 -33.57 -0.13 3.87
N ALA A 471 -32.65 -1.01 4.25
CA ALA A 471 -31.31 -0.67 4.75
C ALA A 471 -30.48 0.18 3.77
N LEU A 472 -30.80 0.17 2.46
CA LEU A 472 -30.11 0.98 1.44
C LEU A 472 -31.10 1.71 0.51
N THR A 473 -32.17 1.03 0.09
CA THR A 473 -33.09 1.54 -0.95
C THR A 473 -33.87 2.78 -0.50
N GLU A 474 -34.18 2.86 0.80
CA GLU A 474 -34.86 4.00 1.41
C GLU A 474 -33.90 5.06 1.94
N ARG A 475 -32.58 4.85 1.80
CA ARG A 475 -31.56 5.77 2.29
C ARG A 475 -31.32 6.91 1.32
N ARG A 476 -30.75 7.99 1.84
CA ARG A 476 -30.46 9.18 1.03
C ARG A 476 -29.26 8.95 0.09
N PRO A 477 -29.31 9.44 -1.17
CA PRO A 477 -28.24 9.21 -2.16
C PRO A 477 -26.85 9.70 -1.73
N ASP A 478 -26.80 10.84 -1.04
CA ASP A 478 -25.60 11.44 -0.47
C ASP A 478 -24.97 10.57 0.63
N ALA A 479 -25.79 9.97 1.51
CA ALA A 479 -25.35 9.04 2.54
C ALA A 479 -24.74 7.77 1.93
N ILE A 480 -25.39 7.22 0.91
CA ILE A 480 -24.91 6.05 0.16
C ILE A 480 -23.57 6.35 -0.52
N ALA A 481 -23.44 7.50 -1.20
CA ALA A 481 -22.22 7.87 -1.89
C ALA A 481 -21.02 7.97 -0.93
N ASN A 482 -21.23 8.61 0.23
CA ASN A 482 -20.22 8.71 1.27
C ASN A 482 -19.87 7.33 1.85
N PHE A 483 -20.85 6.48 2.15
CA PHE A 483 -20.58 5.13 2.64
C PHE A 483 -19.70 4.32 1.67
N LEU A 484 -19.99 4.36 0.37
CA LEU A 484 -19.23 3.65 -0.66
C LEU A 484 -17.80 4.18 -0.79
N GLN A 485 -17.64 5.51 -0.72
CA GLN A 485 -16.31 6.11 -0.71
C GLN A 485 -15.54 5.66 0.54
N GLY A 486 -16.19 5.57 1.69
CA GLY A 486 -15.63 5.01 2.92
C GLY A 486 -15.11 3.58 2.75
N GLU A 487 -15.89 2.69 2.13
CA GLU A 487 -15.48 1.29 1.88
C GLU A 487 -14.25 1.21 0.97
N ARG A 488 -14.19 2.06 -0.07
CA ARG A 488 -13.04 2.14 -0.98
C ARG A 488 -11.77 2.55 -0.23
N GLU A 489 -11.86 3.60 0.60
CA GLU A 489 -10.72 4.08 1.39
C GLU A 489 -10.31 3.08 2.49
N TYR A 490 -11.28 2.38 3.11
CA TYR A 490 -11.00 1.33 4.10
C TYR A 490 -10.19 0.18 3.50
N ARG A 491 -10.57 -0.32 2.31
CA ARG A 491 -9.86 -1.40 1.61
C ARG A 491 -8.44 -1.00 1.19
N ARG A 492 -8.19 0.30 0.97
CA ARG A 492 -6.86 0.89 0.72
C ARG A 492 -6.08 1.22 2.00
N MET A 493 -6.62 0.88 3.17
CA MET A 493 -6.05 1.18 4.48
C MET A 493 -5.87 2.69 4.74
N ARG A 494 -6.72 3.52 4.12
CA ARG A 494 -6.83 4.97 4.39
C ARG A 494 -7.89 5.22 5.45
N PHE A 495 -7.69 4.68 6.64
CA PHE A 495 -8.72 4.63 7.69
C PHE A 495 -9.22 6.00 8.15
N ALA A 496 -8.40 7.05 8.11
CA ALA A 496 -8.82 8.41 8.46
C ALA A 496 -9.85 8.94 7.44
N ALA A 497 -9.53 8.86 6.14
CA ALA A 497 -10.46 9.24 5.08
C ALA A 497 -11.72 8.36 5.09
N ALA A 498 -11.57 7.05 5.33
CA ALA A 498 -12.71 6.15 5.47
C ALA A 498 -13.64 6.58 6.61
N LEU A 499 -13.08 6.88 7.79
CA LEU A 499 -13.83 7.35 8.95
C LEU A 499 -14.60 8.64 8.66
N ASP A 500 -13.98 9.61 7.98
CA ASP A 500 -14.63 10.87 7.61
C ASP A 500 -15.83 10.64 6.70
N HIS A 501 -15.68 9.77 5.70
CA HIS A 501 -16.77 9.37 4.81
C HIS A 501 -17.89 8.64 5.54
N TYR A 502 -17.58 7.72 6.47
CA TYR A 502 -18.63 7.05 7.25
C TYR A 502 -19.37 8.02 8.17
N LYS A 503 -18.67 8.98 8.78
CA LYS A 503 -19.30 10.04 9.57
C LYS A 503 -20.20 10.92 8.70
N GLU A 504 -19.77 11.26 7.49
CA GLU A 504 -20.59 12.04 6.56
C GLU A 504 -21.83 11.26 6.10
N ALA A 505 -21.70 9.95 5.88
CA ALA A 505 -22.84 9.08 5.60
C ALA A 505 -23.88 9.10 6.73
N LEU A 506 -23.44 9.04 7.99
CA LEU A 506 -24.31 9.13 9.16
C LEU A 506 -24.93 10.52 9.35
N ARG A 507 -24.20 11.59 9.03
CA ARG A 507 -24.76 12.97 9.08
C ARG A 507 -25.84 13.15 8.03
N ALA A 508 -25.60 12.63 6.83
CA ALA A 508 -26.56 12.68 5.73
C ALA A 508 -27.80 11.84 6.05
N ASP A 509 -27.65 10.65 6.63
CA ASP A 509 -28.76 9.77 7.03
C ASP A 509 -28.40 8.99 8.30
N SER A 510 -28.96 9.39 9.44
CA SER A 510 -28.67 8.77 10.74
C SER A 510 -29.17 7.33 10.85
N ALA A 511 -30.09 6.90 9.99
CA ALA A 511 -30.56 5.51 9.92
C ALA A 511 -29.62 4.61 9.09
N MET A 512 -28.54 5.16 8.50
CA MET A 512 -27.44 4.40 7.89
C MET A 512 -26.54 3.75 8.96
N ALA A 513 -27.13 2.97 9.87
CA ALA A 513 -26.47 2.41 11.06
C ALA A 513 -25.22 1.57 10.76
N ILE A 514 -25.15 0.95 9.58
CA ILE A 514 -23.97 0.20 9.12
C ILE A 514 -22.75 1.11 8.98
N ALA A 515 -22.93 2.38 8.57
CA ALA A 515 -21.84 3.36 8.50
C ALA A 515 -21.26 3.65 9.90
N ALA A 516 -22.06 3.59 10.95
CA ALA A 516 -21.58 3.72 12.33
C ALA A 516 -20.65 2.57 12.71
N VAL A 517 -21.06 1.32 12.42
CA VAL A 517 -20.25 0.13 12.69
C VAL A 517 -18.93 0.13 11.90
N LYS A 518 -18.99 0.50 10.61
CA LYS A 518 -17.81 0.62 9.74
C LYS A 518 -16.89 1.77 10.15
N GLY A 519 -17.46 2.91 10.54
CA GLY A 519 -16.73 4.01 11.16
C GLY A 519 -15.99 3.57 12.41
N ALA A 520 -16.65 2.84 13.32
CA ALA A 520 -16.00 2.30 14.51
C ALA A 520 -14.84 1.37 14.14
N ALA A 521 -15.02 0.46 13.17
CA ALA A 521 -13.97 -0.43 12.69
C ALA A 521 -12.80 0.30 12.00
N ALA A 522 -13.01 1.48 11.42
CA ALA A 522 -11.93 2.32 10.87
C ALA A 522 -11.21 3.08 11.98
N ALA A 523 -11.97 3.60 12.95
CA ALA A 523 -11.42 4.37 14.07
C ALA A 523 -10.51 3.53 14.99
N THR A 524 -10.69 2.21 15.08
CA THR A 524 -9.77 1.34 15.84
C THR A 524 -8.33 1.33 15.29
N TRP A 525 -8.13 1.71 14.03
CA TRP A 525 -6.80 1.80 13.41
C TRP A 525 -6.11 3.14 13.62
N LEU A 526 -6.85 4.14 14.10
CA LEU A 526 -6.36 5.51 14.26
C LEU A 526 -5.80 5.74 15.67
N PRO A 527 -4.84 6.68 15.82
CA PRO A 527 -4.32 7.06 17.12
C PRO A 527 -5.44 7.46 18.10
N ASN A 528 -5.33 7.01 19.36
CA ASN A 528 -6.29 7.24 20.44
C ASN A 528 -7.72 6.71 20.18
N SER A 529 -7.98 6.09 19.03
CA SER A 529 -9.25 5.45 18.68
C SER A 529 -10.49 6.34 18.96
N ILE A 530 -10.34 7.64 18.68
CA ILE A 530 -11.33 8.67 19.02
C ILE A 530 -12.66 8.39 18.29
N GLY A 531 -13.75 8.38 19.05
CA GLY A 531 -15.11 8.22 18.54
C GLY A 531 -15.56 6.78 18.31
N VAL A 532 -14.77 5.74 18.67
CA VAL A 532 -15.23 4.34 18.59
C VAL A 532 -16.47 4.12 19.47
N ALA A 533 -16.44 4.58 20.72
CA ALA A 533 -17.57 4.42 21.64
C ALA A 533 -18.84 5.11 21.11
N ASP A 534 -18.72 6.33 20.60
CA ASP A 534 -19.83 7.11 20.05
C ASP A 534 -20.44 6.45 18.82
N LEU A 535 -19.60 5.94 17.91
CA LEU A 535 -20.03 5.27 16.69
C LEU A 535 -20.70 3.93 16.97
N VAL A 536 -20.18 3.17 17.93
CA VAL A 536 -20.83 1.92 18.36
C VAL A 536 -22.15 2.22 19.10
N GLY A 537 -22.19 3.29 19.90
CA GLY A 537 -23.43 3.80 20.51
C GLY A 537 -24.49 4.12 19.46
N ALA A 538 -24.14 4.91 18.44
CA ALA A 538 -25.02 5.26 17.33
C ALA A 538 -25.54 4.02 16.57
N ALA A 539 -24.70 3.00 16.40
CA ALA A 539 -25.12 1.73 15.80
C ALA A 539 -26.19 1.01 16.66
N PHE A 540 -26.03 1.02 17.98
CA PHE A 540 -26.99 0.40 18.90
C PHE A 540 -28.28 1.20 19.07
N ASP A 541 -28.22 2.52 18.98
CA ASP A 541 -29.40 3.38 18.98
C ASP A 541 -30.28 3.09 17.74
N ALA A 542 -29.64 2.82 16.60
CA ALA A 542 -30.31 2.44 15.36
C ALA A 542 -30.50 0.91 15.17
N ARG A 543 -30.45 0.11 16.25
CA ARG A 543 -30.54 -1.36 16.20
C ARG A 543 -31.77 -1.92 15.47
N ALA A 544 -32.88 -1.17 15.45
CA ALA A 544 -34.13 -1.61 14.82
C ALA A 544 -33.98 -1.79 13.30
N VAL A 545 -33.06 -1.06 12.68
CA VAL A 545 -32.76 -1.10 11.23
C VAL A 545 -31.38 -1.70 10.94
N LEU A 546 -30.64 -2.13 11.97
CA LEU A 546 -29.33 -2.75 11.81
C LEU A 546 -29.48 -4.27 11.64
N PRO A 547 -28.96 -4.87 10.55
CA PRO A 547 -29.05 -6.32 10.40
C PRO A 547 -28.33 -7.07 11.54
N ARG A 548 -28.92 -8.17 12.01
CA ARG A 548 -28.45 -8.94 13.18
C ARG A 548 -26.95 -9.26 13.18
N ARG A 549 -26.38 -9.60 12.02
CA ARG A 549 -24.94 -9.89 11.90
C ARG A 549 -24.05 -8.68 12.20
N TRP A 550 -24.48 -7.48 11.80
CA TRP A 550 -23.79 -6.22 12.11
C TRP A 550 -23.94 -5.83 13.57
N GLU A 551 -25.07 -6.14 14.21
CA GLU A 551 -25.22 -5.98 15.66
C GLU A 551 -24.24 -6.87 16.44
N ILE A 552 -24.11 -8.15 16.05
CA ILE A 552 -23.14 -9.09 16.65
C ILE A 552 -21.71 -8.57 16.46
N PHE A 553 -21.38 -8.08 15.27
CA PHE A 553 -20.06 -7.53 14.98
C PHE A 553 -19.78 -6.23 15.77
N ALA A 554 -20.75 -5.32 15.88
CA ALA A 554 -20.66 -4.10 16.68
C ALA A 554 -20.43 -4.40 18.17
N ARG A 555 -21.09 -5.43 18.72
CA ARG A 555 -20.81 -5.93 20.08
C ARG A 555 -19.36 -6.40 20.21
N GLY A 556 -18.86 -7.16 19.24
CA GLY A 556 -17.46 -7.59 19.19
C GLY A 556 -16.48 -6.41 19.19
N LEU A 557 -16.72 -5.40 18.36
CA LEU A 557 -15.92 -4.17 18.32
C LEU A 557 -15.95 -3.39 19.63
N SER A 558 -17.12 -3.24 20.25
CA SER A 558 -17.25 -2.60 21.58
C SER A 558 -16.39 -3.29 22.63
N LEU A 559 -16.47 -4.62 22.69
CA LEU A 559 -15.73 -5.43 23.64
C LEU A 559 -14.23 -5.42 23.37
N TYR A 560 -13.83 -5.44 22.09
CA TYR A 560 -12.44 -5.29 21.68
C TYR A 560 -11.87 -3.94 22.17
N PHE A 561 -12.61 -2.86 21.93
CA PHE A 561 -12.18 -1.51 22.28
C PHE A 561 -11.93 -1.34 23.79
N VAL A 562 -12.79 -1.91 24.64
CA VAL A 562 -12.63 -1.84 26.11
C VAL A 562 -11.69 -2.91 26.69
N GLY A 563 -11.02 -3.70 25.84
CA GLY A 563 -10.07 -4.72 26.28
C GLY A 563 -10.69 -5.99 26.86
N ALA A 564 -11.95 -6.29 26.54
CA ALA A 564 -12.64 -7.51 26.96
C ALA A 564 -12.36 -8.66 25.98
N ALA A 565 -11.11 -9.16 25.99
CA ALA A 565 -10.57 -10.10 25.01
C ALA A 565 -11.46 -11.34 24.74
N ASP A 566 -11.80 -12.11 25.77
CA ASP A 566 -12.57 -13.36 25.64
C ASP A 566 -13.97 -13.11 25.07
N SER A 567 -14.60 -12.03 25.53
CA SER A 567 -15.91 -11.61 25.06
C SER A 567 -15.85 -11.14 23.60
N ALA A 568 -14.84 -10.35 23.22
CA ALA A 568 -14.63 -9.93 21.84
C ALA A 568 -14.43 -11.13 20.91
N VAL A 569 -13.54 -12.07 21.27
CA VAL A 569 -13.32 -13.33 20.54
C VAL A 569 -14.61 -14.13 20.39
N THR A 570 -15.41 -14.21 21.46
CA THR A 570 -16.70 -14.90 21.43
C THR A 570 -17.66 -14.28 20.42
N TYR A 571 -17.78 -12.95 20.39
CA TYR A 571 -18.68 -12.26 19.46
C TYR A 571 -18.18 -12.30 18.00
N PHE A 572 -16.87 -12.18 17.75
CA PHE A 572 -16.33 -12.34 16.40
C PHE A 572 -16.50 -13.77 15.88
N ARG A 573 -16.33 -14.80 16.73
CA ARG A 573 -16.67 -16.18 16.36
C ARG A 573 -18.15 -16.35 16.03
N ARG A 574 -19.06 -15.76 16.81
CA ARG A 574 -20.50 -15.76 16.48
C ARG A 574 -20.79 -15.08 15.15
N ALA A 575 -20.10 -13.98 14.82
CA ALA A 575 -20.23 -13.34 13.51
C ALA A 575 -19.74 -14.27 12.37
N ILE A 576 -18.66 -15.01 12.58
CA ILE A 576 -18.14 -16.03 11.66
C ILE A 576 -19.08 -17.23 11.55
N ASP A 577 -19.76 -17.64 12.61
CA ASP A 577 -20.75 -18.73 12.58
C ASP A 577 -21.97 -18.35 11.71
N VAL A 578 -22.35 -17.07 11.73
CA VAL A 578 -23.38 -16.52 10.82
C VAL A 578 -22.87 -16.51 9.38
N ASP A 579 -21.64 -16.06 9.17
CA ASP A 579 -20.99 -16.06 7.85
C ASP A 579 -19.49 -16.35 7.90
N SER A 580 -19.13 -17.61 7.60
CA SER A 580 -17.74 -18.06 7.61
C SER A 580 -16.88 -17.52 6.46
N THR A 581 -17.52 -16.81 5.52
CA THR A 581 -16.90 -16.09 4.41
C THR A 581 -16.85 -14.57 4.64
N TRP A 582 -17.05 -14.10 5.87
CA TRP A 582 -16.99 -12.68 6.18
C TRP A 582 -15.59 -12.23 6.62
N SER A 583 -14.88 -11.53 5.74
CA SER A 583 -13.48 -11.14 5.95
C SER A 583 -13.28 -10.19 7.13
N GLU A 584 -14.19 -9.25 7.39
CA GLU A 584 -14.11 -8.33 8.52
C GLU A 584 -14.33 -9.04 9.87
N ALA A 585 -15.17 -10.07 9.93
CA ALA A 585 -15.34 -10.88 11.14
C ALA A 585 -14.07 -11.65 11.47
N TRP A 586 -13.42 -12.24 10.45
CA TRP A 586 -12.10 -12.85 10.59
C TRP A 586 -11.02 -11.82 10.96
N MET A 587 -11.11 -10.60 10.43
CA MET A 587 -10.23 -9.49 10.79
C MET A 587 -10.36 -9.16 12.28
N GLY A 588 -11.58 -8.91 12.77
CA GLY A 588 -11.82 -8.59 14.19
C GLY A 588 -11.37 -9.70 15.14
N LEU A 589 -11.52 -10.96 14.75
CA LEU A 589 -10.97 -12.10 15.49
C LEU A 589 -9.43 -12.06 15.54
N GLY A 590 -8.79 -11.79 14.39
CA GLY A 590 -7.35 -11.64 14.29
C GLY A 590 -6.82 -10.46 15.12
N GLU A 591 -7.48 -9.30 15.05
CA GLU A 591 -7.20 -8.11 15.88
C GLU A 591 -7.26 -8.44 17.36
N SER A 592 -8.29 -9.17 17.79
CA SER A 592 -8.44 -9.58 19.20
C SER A 592 -7.28 -10.46 19.66
N TYR A 593 -6.86 -11.44 18.84
CA TYR A 593 -5.70 -12.27 19.16
C TYR A 593 -4.38 -11.51 19.08
N TYR A 594 -4.26 -10.57 18.16
CA TYR A 594 -3.03 -9.82 17.95
C TYR A 594 -2.79 -8.78 19.06
N HIS A 595 -3.85 -8.09 19.49
CA HIS A 595 -3.74 -6.97 20.41
C HIS A 595 -4.06 -7.30 21.87
N LEU A 596 -5.05 -8.17 22.11
CA LEU A 596 -5.60 -8.38 23.46
C LEU A 596 -5.20 -9.72 24.08
N ALA A 597 -4.86 -10.73 23.26
CA ALA A 597 -4.42 -11.99 23.81
C ALA A 597 -3.01 -11.83 24.41
N PRO A 598 -2.77 -12.33 25.65
CA PRO A 598 -1.42 -12.41 26.18
C PRO A 598 -0.55 -13.25 25.24
N GLY A 599 0.69 -12.82 25.01
CA GLY A 599 1.58 -13.31 23.94
C GLY A 599 2.07 -14.76 24.07
N GLY A 600 1.38 -15.60 24.86
CA GLY A 600 1.73 -16.99 25.06
C GLY A 600 1.74 -17.83 23.78
N HIS A 601 2.29 -19.04 23.87
CA HIS A 601 2.37 -19.99 22.76
C HIS A 601 1.03 -20.13 22.02
N GLY A 602 0.95 -19.53 20.83
CA GLY A 602 -0.22 -19.62 19.94
C GLY A 602 -0.86 -18.29 19.57
N ALA A 603 -0.64 -17.18 20.28
CA ALA A 603 -1.32 -15.90 19.96
C ALA A 603 -1.02 -15.41 18.52
N ASP A 604 0.27 -15.31 18.15
CA ASP A 604 0.68 -14.98 16.76
C ASP A 604 0.13 -16.00 15.75
N SER A 605 0.07 -17.29 16.10
CA SER A 605 -0.44 -18.34 15.21
C SER A 605 -1.96 -18.28 15.03
N LEU A 606 -2.70 -17.96 16.10
CA LEU A 606 -4.15 -17.76 16.08
C LEU A 606 -4.51 -16.50 15.29
N ALA A 607 -3.80 -15.40 15.55
CA ALA A 607 -3.93 -14.15 14.79
C ALA A 607 -3.61 -14.36 13.31
N GLU A 608 -2.46 -14.97 12.99
CA GLU A 608 -2.06 -15.29 11.61
C GLU A 608 -3.10 -16.17 10.91
N SER A 609 -3.62 -17.20 11.58
CA SER A 609 -4.66 -18.07 11.02
C SER A 609 -5.93 -17.30 10.67
N ALA A 610 -6.39 -16.42 11.57
CA ALA A 610 -7.54 -15.57 11.34
C ALA A 610 -7.31 -14.56 10.20
N PHE A 611 -6.16 -13.88 10.17
CA PHE A 611 -5.80 -12.93 9.11
C PHE A 611 -5.63 -13.60 7.74
N GLU A 612 -5.00 -14.77 7.68
CA GLU A 612 -4.92 -15.55 6.44
C GLU A 612 -6.30 -15.99 5.97
N ARG A 613 -7.22 -16.32 6.89
CA ARG A 613 -8.59 -16.67 6.55
C ARG A 613 -9.34 -15.47 5.98
N ALA A 614 -9.21 -14.28 6.58
CA ALA A 614 -9.75 -13.03 6.03
C ALA A 614 -9.24 -12.80 4.60
N ARG A 615 -7.92 -12.82 4.39
CA ARG A 615 -7.25 -12.57 3.10
C ARG A 615 -7.57 -13.60 2.02
N ARG A 616 -7.78 -14.87 2.39
CA ARG A 616 -8.16 -15.93 1.44
C ARG A 616 -9.62 -15.84 1.01
N THR A 617 -10.45 -15.33 1.90
CA THR A 617 -11.89 -15.20 1.68
C THR A 617 -12.19 -14.01 0.78
N ASP A 618 -11.51 -12.89 1.02
CA ASP A 618 -11.52 -11.71 0.16
C ASP A 618 -10.07 -11.30 -0.12
N SER A 619 -9.66 -11.42 -1.39
CA SER A 619 -8.30 -11.12 -1.79
C SER A 619 -8.04 -9.61 -1.98
N SER A 620 -9.07 -8.79 -2.16
CA SER A 620 -8.94 -7.33 -2.22
C SER A 620 -8.97 -6.68 -0.83
N PHE A 621 -9.39 -7.42 0.20
CA PHE A 621 -9.36 -6.98 1.59
C PHE A 621 -7.92 -6.92 2.13
N THR A 622 -7.32 -5.73 2.03
CA THR A 622 -5.92 -5.47 2.37
C THR A 622 -5.57 -5.40 3.87
N PRO A 623 -6.45 -4.98 4.82
CA PRO A 623 -6.05 -4.78 6.23
C PRO A 623 -5.27 -5.93 6.90
N PRO A 624 -5.60 -7.23 6.69
CA PRO A 624 -4.85 -8.33 7.30
C PRO A 624 -3.38 -8.40 6.84
N VAL A 625 -3.04 -7.85 5.67
CA VAL A 625 -1.71 -7.94 5.05
C VAL A 625 -0.64 -7.29 5.92
N PHE A 626 -0.96 -6.16 6.58
CA PHE A 626 -0.01 -5.45 7.42
C PHE A 626 0.42 -6.28 8.64
N HIS A 627 -0.54 -6.79 9.42
CA HIS A 627 -0.23 -7.63 10.58
C HIS A 627 0.40 -8.98 10.21
N LEU A 628 0.01 -9.58 9.08
CA LEU A 628 0.71 -10.78 8.57
C LEU A 628 2.18 -10.49 8.29
N ALA A 629 2.50 -9.30 7.78
CA ALA A 629 3.89 -8.92 7.49
C ALA A 629 4.66 -8.63 8.79
N GLU A 630 4.04 -7.97 9.77
CA GLU A 630 4.64 -7.79 11.09
C GLU A 630 4.94 -9.14 11.78
N ILE A 631 4.01 -10.11 11.73
CA ILE A 631 4.23 -11.47 12.24
C ILE A 631 5.39 -12.15 11.51
N ALA A 632 5.46 -12.01 10.19
CA ALA A 632 6.55 -12.58 9.39
C ALA A 632 7.91 -11.98 9.78
N LEU A 633 8.01 -10.66 9.90
CA LEU A 633 9.23 -9.98 10.34
C LEU A 633 9.66 -10.43 11.74
N ARG A 634 8.74 -10.53 12.71
CA ARG A 634 9.06 -11.02 14.06
C ARG A 634 9.59 -12.46 14.08
N ARG A 635 9.19 -13.28 13.12
CA ARG A 635 9.67 -14.67 12.97
C ARG A 635 10.93 -14.78 12.11
N GLY A 636 11.49 -13.66 11.63
CA GLY A 636 12.66 -13.64 10.75
C GLY A 636 12.35 -14.02 9.29
N ASP A 637 11.08 -14.11 8.89
CA ASP A 637 10.67 -14.43 7.52
C ASP A 637 10.57 -13.16 6.67
N SER A 638 11.72 -12.56 6.38
CA SER A 638 11.81 -11.33 5.59
C SER A 638 11.35 -11.52 4.14
N LEU A 639 11.40 -12.74 3.59
CA LEU A 639 10.93 -13.03 2.24
C LEU A 639 9.40 -12.95 2.15
N ARG A 640 8.70 -13.53 3.13
CA ARG A 640 7.25 -13.41 3.23
C ARG A 640 6.84 -11.97 3.50
N ALA A 641 7.55 -11.27 4.38
CA ALA A 641 7.30 -9.84 4.62
C ALA A 641 7.44 -9.00 3.33
N LYS A 642 8.48 -9.21 2.52
CA LYS A 642 8.64 -8.58 1.19
C LYS A 642 7.48 -8.89 0.24
N THR A 643 6.97 -10.12 0.28
CA THR A 643 5.86 -10.53 -0.57
C THR A 643 4.55 -9.87 -0.15
N LEU A 644 4.30 -9.77 1.16
CA LEU A 644 3.14 -9.06 1.71
C LEU A 644 3.22 -7.54 1.47
N LEU A 645 4.41 -6.95 1.60
CA LEU A 645 4.65 -5.54 1.26
C LEU A 645 4.30 -5.25 -0.20
N ARG A 646 4.72 -6.09 -1.16
CA ARG A 646 4.35 -5.91 -2.59
C ARG A 646 2.84 -5.87 -2.79
N ARG A 647 2.09 -6.67 -2.05
CA ARG A 647 0.61 -6.68 -2.11
C ARG A 647 0.01 -5.41 -1.53
N LEU A 648 0.55 -4.91 -0.42
CA LEU A 648 0.10 -3.66 0.18
C LEU A 648 0.40 -2.46 -0.74
N LEU A 649 1.59 -2.43 -1.35
CA LEU A 649 1.97 -1.42 -2.36
C LEU A 649 1.09 -1.46 -3.61
N GLN A 650 0.61 -2.63 -4.02
CA GLN A 650 -0.35 -2.76 -5.13
C GLN A 650 -1.72 -2.18 -4.78
N ALA A 651 -2.14 -2.25 -3.52
CA ALA A 651 -3.42 -1.70 -3.08
C ALA A 651 -3.37 -0.18 -3.00
N ASP A 652 -2.31 0.37 -2.40
CA ASP A 652 -2.05 1.81 -2.33
C ASP A 652 -0.57 2.07 -1.95
N PRO A 653 0.30 2.49 -2.90
CA PRO A 653 1.70 2.72 -2.60
C PRO A 653 1.91 3.92 -1.66
N ASP A 654 0.96 4.86 -1.66
CA ASP A 654 1.02 6.10 -0.88
C ASP A 654 0.31 5.98 0.48
N SER A 655 -0.19 4.80 0.83
CA SER A 655 -0.75 4.60 2.16
C SER A 655 0.34 4.74 3.22
N VAL A 656 -0.05 5.29 4.36
CA VAL A 656 0.79 5.39 5.55
C VAL A 656 1.34 4.02 5.96
N TYR A 657 0.51 2.98 5.89
CA TYR A 657 0.88 1.60 6.25
C TYR A 657 1.85 0.98 5.24
N SER A 658 1.74 1.33 3.95
CA SER A 658 2.69 0.91 2.91
C SER A 658 4.09 1.46 3.18
N ARG A 659 4.20 2.74 3.53
CA ARG A 659 5.48 3.38 3.90
C ARG A 659 6.06 2.82 5.20
N ALA A 660 5.21 2.64 6.21
CA ALA A 660 5.60 2.05 7.49
C ALA A 660 6.16 0.63 7.27
N LEU A 661 5.40 -0.24 6.61
CA LEU A 661 5.84 -1.61 6.35
C LEU A 661 7.08 -1.67 5.44
N GLY A 662 7.17 -0.78 4.45
CA GLY A 662 8.36 -0.62 3.61
C GLY A 662 9.61 -0.33 4.45
N SER A 663 9.51 0.64 5.34
CA SER A 663 10.60 0.99 6.28
C SER A 663 10.96 -0.18 7.20
N MET A 664 9.97 -0.93 7.69
CA MET A 664 10.23 -2.12 8.51
C MET A 664 10.99 -3.21 7.74
N VAL A 665 10.55 -3.51 6.50
CA VAL A 665 11.17 -4.52 5.63
C VAL A 665 12.58 -4.09 5.22
N ASP A 666 12.78 -2.81 4.93
CA ASP A 666 14.09 -2.25 4.59
C ASP A 666 15.05 -2.36 5.75
N CYS A 667 14.65 -1.92 6.93
CA CYS A 667 15.41 -2.13 8.16
C CYS A 667 15.75 -3.62 8.35
N ALA A 668 14.76 -4.50 8.24
CA ALA A 668 14.92 -5.93 8.51
C ALA A 668 15.89 -6.62 7.55
N THR A 669 16.07 -6.07 6.34
CA THR A 669 16.84 -6.72 5.27
C THR A 669 18.15 -6.01 4.94
N ARG A 670 18.24 -4.71 5.21
CA ARG A 670 19.38 -3.84 4.88
C ARG A 670 19.97 -3.10 6.09
N GLY A 671 19.37 -3.27 7.27
CA GLY A 671 19.82 -2.65 8.53
C GLY A 671 19.31 -1.22 8.73
N ALA A 672 19.55 -0.66 9.92
CA ALA A 672 18.96 0.61 10.35
C ALA A 672 19.32 1.82 9.47
N VAL A 673 20.54 1.84 8.92
CA VAL A 673 21.06 2.94 8.06
C VAL A 673 20.30 3.03 6.72
N SER A 674 19.62 1.96 6.31
CA SER A 674 18.85 1.96 5.06
C SER A 674 17.58 2.83 5.09
N VAL A 675 17.14 3.24 6.29
CA VAL A 675 15.91 4.02 6.48
C VAL A 675 16.26 5.45 6.87
N ASN A 676 15.76 6.43 6.12
CA ASN A 676 15.86 7.85 6.47
C ASN A 676 14.85 8.21 7.58
N TRP A 677 15.13 7.77 8.81
CA TRP A 677 14.26 7.97 9.97
C TRP A 677 13.95 9.45 10.24
N THR A 678 14.94 10.33 10.14
CA THR A 678 14.74 11.78 10.36
C THR A 678 13.84 12.41 9.30
N GLY A 679 13.96 12.00 8.04
CA GLY A 679 13.04 12.42 6.97
C GLY A 679 11.64 11.88 7.17
N PHE A 680 11.51 10.61 7.59
CA PHE A 680 10.23 9.98 7.85
C PHE A 680 9.52 10.64 9.04
N ALA A 681 10.19 10.76 10.19
CA ALA A 681 9.62 11.33 11.40
C ALA A 681 9.23 12.81 11.24
N ARG A 682 9.98 13.60 10.46
CA ARG A 682 9.58 14.99 10.14
C ARG A 682 8.30 15.09 9.31
N LYS A 683 8.04 14.12 8.44
CA LYS A 683 6.85 14.14 7.56
C LYS A 683 5.62 13.49 8.21
N ALA A 684 5.84 12.45 9.01
CA ALA A 684 4.81 11.56 9.53
C ALA A 684 5.26 10.99 10.90
N PRO A 685 5.29 11.81 11.96
CA PRO A 685 5.91 11.46 13.23
C PRO A 685 5.15 10.34 13.97
N THR A 686 3.82 10.35 13.92
CA THR A 686 2.97 9.33 14.54
C THR A 686 3.23 7.96 13.92
N GLU A 687 3.51 7.93 12.63
CA GLU A 687 3.64 6.68 11.89
C GLU A 687 5.06 6.17 11.90
N ALA A 688 6.04 7.08 11.99
CA ALA A 688 7.40 6.74 12.38
C ALA A 688 7.44 6.12 13.79
N LEU A 689 6.65 6.63 14.75
CA LEU A 689 6.50 6.04 16.08
C LEU A 689 5.90 4.63 16.01
N GLY A 690 4.78 4.46 15.29
CA GLY A 690 4.18 3.13 15.06
C GLY A 690 5.14 2.15 14.39
N THR A 691 5.97 2.63 13.46
CA THR A 691 7.00 1.82 12.78
C THR A 691 8.10 1.40 13.75
N ALA A 692 8.59 2.32 14.59
CA ALA A 692 9.61 2.02 15.60
C ALA A 692 9.09 1.00 16.63
N LEU A 693 7.83 1.12 17.05
CA LEU A 693 7.15 0.14 17.92
C LEU A 693 7.11 -1.26 17.30
N GLY A 694 6.67 -1.36 16.04
CA GLY A 694 6.60 -2.64 15.33
C GLY A 694 7.97 -3.31 15.17
N LEU A 695 9.05 -2.54 15.07
CA LEU A 695 10.43 -3.04 15.02
C LEU A 695 11.01 -3.38 16.40
N ALA A 696 10.55 -2.70 17.45
CA ALA A 696 10.95 -2.94 18.84
C ALA A 696 10.36 -4.25 19.37
N ALA A 697 9.20 -4.65 18.83
CA ALA A 697 8.49 -5.87 19.16
C ALA A 697 9.40 -7.10 19.37
N ARG A 698 9.30 -7.73 20.55
CA ARG A 698 10.08 -8.92 20.95
C ARG A 698 11.61 -8.76 20.88
N GLY A 699 12.09 -7.52 20.77
CA GLY A 699 13.49 -7.20 20.52
C GLY A 699 14.00 -7.69 19.16
N ALA A 700 13.14 -7.78 18.14
CA ALA A 700 13.50 -8.34 16.84
C ALA A 700 14.50 -7.46 16.06
N TYR A 701 14.30 -6.14 16.06
CA TYR A 701 15.14 -5.18 15.32
C TYR A 701 15.52 -3.96 16.19
N PRO A 702 16.25 -4.17 17.30
CA PRO A 702 16.46 -3.15 18.33
C PRO A 702 17.22 -1.92 17.82
N ALA A 703 18.20 -2.08 16.93
CA ALA A 703 18.93 -0.94 16.35
C ALA A 703 18.02 0.00 15.55
N CYS A 704 17.16 -0.55 14.68
CA CYS A 704 16.26 0.27 13.88
C CYS A 704 15.17 0.93 14.72
N ALA A 705 14.62 0.20 15.70
CA ALA A 705 13.64 0.75 16.61
C ALA A 705 14.22 1.94 17.40
N ARG A 706 15.46 1.81 17.89
CA ARG A 706 16.18 2.89 18.58
C ARG A 706 16.32 4.12 17.69
N ASP A 707 16.78 3.94 16.46
CA ASP A 707 17.01 5.05 15.53
C ASP A 707 15.67 5.72 15.12
N GLY A 708 14.61 4.94 14.95
CA GLY A 708 13.25 5.45 14.72
C GLY A 708 12.70 6.27 15.89
N PHE A 709 12.76 5.75 17.12
CA PHE A 709 12.33 6.51 18.30
C PHE A 709 13.14 7.80 18.48
N ARG A 710 14.45 7.77 18.26
CA ARG A 710 15.31 8.98 18.31
C ARG A 710 14.88 10.02 17.30
N ALA A 711 14.61 9.60 16.06
CA ALA A 711 14.17 10.51 15.02
C ALA A 711 12.83 11.17 15.35
N VAL A 712 11.87 10.43 15.91
CA VAL A 712 10.58 10.97 16.38
C VAL A 712 10.79 11.97 17.51
N LEU A 713 11.65 11.65 18.47
CA LEU A 713 11.96 12.53 19.60
C LEU A 713 12.57 13.86 19.16
N GLN A 714 13.34 13.85 18.07
CA GLN A 714 13.99 15.02 17.48
C GLN A 714 13.07 15.85 16.57
N SER A 715 11.99 15.27 16.04
CA SER A 715 11.15 15.92 15.02
C SER A 715 9.83 16.50 15.54
N SER A 716 9.31 16.02 16.66
CA SER A 716 7.99 16.40 17.20
C SER A 716 8.09 17.34 18.39
N SER A 717 7.01 18.06 18.71
CA SER A 717 6.99 19.06 19.79
C SER A 717 6.03 18.79 20.97
N THR A 718 5.11 17.81 20.97
CA THR A 718 4.30 17.54 22.20
C THR A 718 3.54 16.20 22.28
N ALA A 719 2.85 15.71 21.26
CA ALA A 719 1.89 14.59 21.41
C ALA A 719 2.53 13.18 21.50
N GLU A 720 3.69 12.97 20.88
CA GLU A 720 4.35 11.66 20.82
C GLU A 720 5.40 11.44 21.92
N TYR A 721 5.66 12.44 22.76
CA TYR A 721 6.81 12.44 23.64
C TYR A 721 6.77 11.37 24.72
N TRP A 722 5.63 11.16 25.38
CA TRP A 722 5.53 10.11 26.40
C TRP A 722 5.75 8.72 25.80
N GLY A 723 5.04 8.42 24.69
CA GLY A 723 5.14 7.13 24.03
C GLY A 723 6.52 6.85 23.45
N THR A 724 7.15 7.87 22.87
CA THR A 724 8.52 7.78 22.32
C THR A 724 9.56 7.66 23.43
N LEU A 725 9.41 8.42 24.53
CA LEU A 725 10.29 8.34 25.69
C LEU A 725 10.23 6.94 26.30
N LEU A 726 9.03 6.45 26.61
CA LEU A 726 8.82 5.11 27.18
C LEU A 726 9.35 4.03 26.22
N GLY A 727 9.08 4.17 24.92
CA GLY A 727 9.58 3.35 23.82
C GLY A 727 11.08 3.16 23.85
N LEU A 728 11.79 4.29 23.78
CA LEU A 728 13.24 4.33 23.72
C LEU A 728 13.88 3.95 25.06
N GLN A 729 13.31 4.40 26.18
CA GLN A 729 13.76 4.05 27.54
C GLN A 729 13.74 2.54 27.73
N SER A 730 12.59 1.90 27.47
CA SER A 730 12.43 0.47 27.68
C SER A 730 13.35 -0.35 26.78
N LEU A 731 13.58 0.12 25.54
CA LEU A 731 14.51 -0.52 24.61
C LEU A 731 15.98 -0.36 25.03
N LEU A 732 16.41 0.84 25.45
CA LEU A 732 17.78 1.09 25.89
C LEU A 732 18.10 0.30 27.17
N ALA A 733 17.15 0.21 28.09
CA ALA A 733 17.24 -0.63 29.28
C ALA A 733 17.41 -2.11 28.88
N ALA A 734 16.57 -2.60 27.97
CA ALA A 734 16.65 -3.98 27.46
C ALA A 734 18.01 -4.30 26.82
N MET A 735 18.61 -3.32 26.14
CA MET A 735 19.93 -3.43 25.51
C MET A 735 21.10 -3.27 26.49
N GLY A 736 20.87 -2.87 27.75
CA GLY A 736 21.93 -2.58 28.72
C GLY A 736 22.74 -1.31 28.39
N ARG A 737 22.11 -0.32 27.76
CA ARG A 737 22.76 0.93 27.31
C ARG A 737 22.60 2.05 28.35
N SER A 738 23.07 1.81 29.57
CA SER A 738 22.80 2.67 30.74
C SER A 738 23.23 4.13 30.57
N ALA A 739 24.32 4.42 29.85
CA ALA A 739 24.75 5.81 29.60
C ALA A 739 23.75 6.58 28.72
N GLU A 740 23.34 6.01 27.58
CA GLU A 740 22.33 6.64 26.70
C GLU A 740 20.96 6.74 27.38
N LEU A 741 20.64 5.76 28.22
CA LEU A 741 19.42 5.75 29.02
C LEU A 741 19.40 6.91 30.03
N ALA A 742 20.51 7.12 30.75
CA ALA A 742 20.64 8.25 31.67
C ALA A 742 20.48 9.61 30.96
N GLU A 743 21.11 9.76 29.78
CA GLU A 743 20.96 10.97 28.96
C GLU A 743 19.51 11.21 28.52
N LEU A 744 18.81 10.14 28.10
CA LEU A 744 17.41 10.21 27.69
C LEU A 744 16.50 10.62 28.85
N LEU A 745 16.66 10.02 30.03
CA LEU A 745 15.85 10.34 31.21
C LEU A 745 16.11 11.77 31.69
N ALA A 746 17.37 12.22 31.67
CA ALA A 746 17.72 13.60 31.98
C ALA A 746 17.14 14.59 30.96
N TRP A 747 17.14 14.24 29.66
CA TRP A 747 16.45 15.01 28.62
C TRP A 747 14.94 15.08 28.88
N GLY A 748 14.30 13.95 29.18
CA GLY A 748 12.86 13.89 29.43
C GLY A 748 12.46 14.77 30.61
N GLN A 749 13.27 14.78 31.68
CA GLN A 749 13.07 15.69 32.81
C GLN A 749 13.18 17.16 32.42
N ARG A 750 14.19 17.55 31.62
CA ARG A 750 14.32 18.94 31.11
C ARG A 750 13.16 19.32 30.21
N ALA A 751 12.57 18.36 29.50
CA ALA A 751 11.39 18.53 28.67
C ALA A 751 10.05 18.50 29.44
N GLY A 752 10.07 18.40 30.78
CA GLY A 752 8.87 18.37 31.61
C GLY A 752 8.10 17.04 31.60
N LEU A 753 8.68 15.98 31.06
CA LEU A 753 8.10 14.64 31.06
C LEU A 753 8.39 13.91 32.39
N PRO A 754 7.54 12.96 32.81
CA PRO A 754 7.73 12.21 34.05
C PRO A 754 8.86 11.17 33.93
N GLY A 755 10.11 11.64 33.81
CA GLY A 755 11.31 10.80 33.66
C GLY A 755 11.87 10.26 34.98
N ARG A 756 11.78 11.03 36.08
CA ARG A 756 12.39 10.65 37.38
C ARG A 756 11.80 9.35 37.95
N GLY A 757 10.50 9.11 37.76
CA GLY A 757 9.84 7.89 38.23
C GLY A 757 10.32 6.61 37.51
N LEU A 758 10.82 6.74 36.28
CA LEU A 758 11.27 5.60 35.48
C LEU A 758 12.56 4.97 36.05
N TYR A 759 13.36 5.72 36.82
CA TYR A 759 14.51 5.14 37.53
C TYR A 759 14.14 3.97 38.44
N LEU A 760 12.97 4.02 39.10
CA LEU A 760 12.50 2.91 39.95
C LEU A 760 12.21 1.66 39.11
N MET A 761 11.54 1.84 37.97
CA MET A 761 11.21 0.76 37.05
C MET A 761 12.47 0.15 36.43
N ASP A 762 13.40 0.99 35.99
CA ASP A 762 14.67 0.60 35.39
C ASP A 762 15.59 -0.12 36.39
N ALA A 763 15.69 0.39 37.62
CA ALA A 763 16.46 -0.26 38.67
C ALA A 763 15.85 -1.61 39.07
N ALA A 764 14.52 -1.69 39.22
CA ALA A 764 13.81 -2.96 39.46
C ALA A 764 13.95 -3.97 38.30
N ALA A 765 14.30 -3.51 37.09
CA ALA A 765 14.64 -4.34 35.95
C ALA A 765 16.15 -4.65 35.81
N GLY A 766 17.00 -4.05 36.64
CA GLY A 766 18.44 -4.29 36.70
C GLY A 766 19.33 -3.35 35.86
N ALA A 767 18.85 -2.16 35.47
CA ALA A 767 19.56 -1.25 34.58
C ALA A 767 20.68 -0.39 35.23
N GLY A 768 20.92 -0.53 36.55
CA GLY A 768 22.05 0.11 37.26
C GLY A 768 21.76 1.50 37.88
N PHE A 769 20.49 1.89 38.03
CA PHE A 769 20.07 3.18 38.62
C PHE A 769 19.71 3.10 40.12
N GLU A 770 20.39 2.24 40.86
CA GLU A 770 20.13 1.98 42.28
C GLU A 770 20.24 3.25 43.14
N ALA A 771 21.22 4.12 42.84
CA ALA A 771 21.44 5.35 43.59
C ALA A 771 20.33 6.38 43.35
N GLU A 772 19.94 6.58 42.10
CA GLU A 772 18.90 7.51 41.67
C GLU A 772 17.53 7.07 42.20
N ALA A 773 17.22 5.77 42.11
CA ALA A 773 16.01 5.17 42.65
C ALA A 773 15.90 5.37 44.16
N ARG A 774 16.98 5.11 44.91
CA ARG A 774 17.05 5.30 46.36
C ARG A 774 16.87 6.75 46.77
N ALA A 775 17.50 7.69 46.04
CA ALA A 775 17.32 9.11 46.28
C ALA A 775 15.86 9.55 46.10
N LEU A 776 15.18 9.06 45.07
CA LEU A 776 13.79 9.38 44.79
C LEU A 776 12.83 8.86 45.86
N VAL A 777 13.04 7.63 46.33
CA VAL A 777 12.27 7.03 47.43
C VAL A 777 12.42 7.86 48.71
N THR A 778 13.66 8.27 49.01
CA THR A 778 13.96 9.11 50.17
C THR A 778 13.27 10.48 50.08
N GLU A 779 13.32 11.12 48.91
CA GLU A 779 12.69 12.43 48.66
C GLU A 779 11.16 12.39 48.77
N ARG A 780 10.52 11.36 48.20
CA ARG A 780 9.05 11.23 48.22
C ARG A 780 8.51 10.96 49.62
N GLY A 781 9.33 10.40 50.50
CA GLY A 781 8.96 10.11 51.89
C GLY A 781 7.70 9.26 52.00
N ARG A 782 7.05 9.30 53.18
CA ARG A 782 5.81 8.55 53.46
C ARG A 782 4.54 9.30 53.06
N LEU A 783 4.58 10.11 52.01
CA LEU A 783 3.45 10.90 51.52
C LEU A 783 2.48 10.06 50.66
N TYR A 784 2.12 8.87 51.12
CA TYR A 784 1.37 7.91 50.31
C TYR A 784 -0.07 8.37 50.03
N ASP A 785 -0.72 9.01 51.01
CA ASP A 785 -2.13 9.39 50.92
C ASP A 785 -2.43 10.38 49.79
N SER A 786 -1.51 11.30 49.50
CA SER A 786 -1.66 12.33 48.45
C SER A 786 -1.13 11.89 47.08
N MET A 787 -0.47 10.74 46.98
CA MET A 787 0.22 10.31 45.77
C MET A 787 -0.69 9.53 44.82
N PRO A 788 -0.71 9.79 43.50
CA PRO A 788 -1.51 9.01 42.54
C PRO A 788 -1.19 7.50 42.56
N SER A 789 -2.19 6.65 42.31
CA SER A 789 -2.06 5.18 42.39
C SER A 789 -0.92 4.60 41.50
N PRO A 790 -0.65 5.09 40.28
CA PRO A 790 0.52 4.64 39.50
C PRO A 790 1.88 4.91 40.14
N ASN A 791 2.02 6.03 40.86
CA ASN A 791 3.25 6.36 41.57
C ASN A 791 3.42 5.49 42.82
N LEU A 792 2.31 5.16 43.49
CA LEU A 792 2.29 4.22 44.61
C LEU A 792 2.70 2.82 44.16
N TRP A 793 2.24 2.38 42.99
CA TRP A 793 2.67 1.12 42.39
C TRP A 793 4.19 1.07 42.18
N LEU A 794 4.79 2.06 41.51
CA LEU A 794 6.24 2.11 41.29
C LEU A 794 7.04 2.05 42.61
N LEU A 795 6.61 2.79 43.63
CA LEU A 795 7.24 2.76 44.95
C LEU A 795 7.02 1.40 45.64
N GLY A 796 5.81 0.87 45.64
CA GLY A 796 5.49 -0.40 46.28
C GLY A 796 6.26 -1.55 45.67
N GLU A 797 6.40 -1.59 44.35
CA GLU A 797 7.25 -2.56 43.64
C GLU A 797 8.72 -2.45 44.07
N TRP A 798 9.25 -1.23 44.15
CA TRP A 798 10.61 -0.98 44.59
C TRP A 798 10.85 -1.44 46.03
N GLU A 799 9.97 -1.04 46.96
CA GLU A 799 10.07 -1.39 48.38
C GLU A 799 9.91 -2.90 48.60
N ALA A 800 9.01 -3.55 47.85
CA ALA A 800 8.84 -5.00 47.88
C ALA A 800 10.10 -5.72 47.38
N HIS A 801 10.73 -5.23 46.31
CA HIS A 801 12.00 -5.77 45.82
C HIS A 801 13.13 -5.68 46.85
N HIS A 802 13.13 -4.61 47.67
CA HIS A 802 14.14 -4.36 48.70
C HIS A 802 13.79 -4.90 50.09
N GLY A 803 12.60 -5.46 50.26
CA GLY A 803 12.15 -6.05 51.52
C GLY A 803 11.74 -5.04 52.60
N ASP A 804 11.43 -3.78 52.28
CA ASP A 804 10.84 -2.83 53.24
C ASP A 804 9.35 -3.12 53.45
N LEU A 805 9.09 -4.11 54.29
CA LEU A 805 7.74 -4.57 54.58
C LEU A 805 6.84 -3.49 55.21
N ALA A 806 7.41 -2.54 55.96
CA ALA A 806 6.62 -1.48 56.59
C ALA A 806 6.06 -0.52 55.54
N SER A 807 6.88 -0.14 54.56
CA SER A 807 6.47 0.73 53.45
C SER A 807 5.48 0.02 52.53
N VAL A 808 5.71 -1.23 52.17
CA VAL A 808 4.78 -2.02 51.34
C VAL A 808 3.40 -2.15 52.00
N ARG A 809 3.33 -2.44 53.31
CA ARG A 809 2.06 -2.50 54.05
C ARG A 809 1.30 -1.17 54.05
N ALA A 810 2.02 -0.06 54.22
CA ALA A 810 1.41 1.25 54.20
C ALA A 810 0.83 1.58 52.81
N ILE A 811 1.56 1.27 51.74
CA ILE A 811 1.10 1.48 50.35
C ILE A 811 -0.10 0.58 50.02
N GLU A 812 -0.08 -0.71 50.43
CA GLU A 812 -1.22 -1.61 50.29
C GLU A 812 -2.46 -1.04 50.99
N HIS A 813 -2.32 -0.56 52.22
CA HIS A 813 -3.44 0.00 52.97
C HIS A 813 -4.08 1.18 52.24
N VAL A 814 -3.27 2.10 51.71
CA VAL A 814 -3.75 3.27 50.95
C VAL A 814 -4.48 2.84 49.68
N THR A 815 -3.88 1.94 48.88
CA THR A 815 -4.47 1.49 47.61
C THR A 815 -5.75 0.69 47.83
N ARG A 816 -5.81 -0.18 48.84
CA ARG A 816 -7.01 -0.92 49.22
C ARG A 816 -8.14 -0.01 49.69
N ARG A 817 -7.82 0.99 50.52
CA ARG A 817 -8.80 2.00 50.96
C ARG A 817 -9.36 2.77 49.77
N ARG A 818 -8.52 3.18 48.82
CA ARG A 818 -8.97 3.86 47.58
C ARG A 818 -9.87 2.98 46.74
N ALA A 819 -9.53 1.71 46.55
CA ALA A 819 -10.38 0.77 45.81
C ALA A 819 -11.76 0.64 46.45
N ALA A 820 -11.84 0.61 47.78
CA ALA A 820 -13.10 0.54 48.51
C ALA A 820 -13.94 1.82 48.38
N THR A 821 -13.32 3.00 48.25
CA THR A 821 -14.03 4.28 48.16
C THR A 821 -14.38 4.67 46.72
N SER A 822 -13.50 4.45 45.76
CA SER A 822 -13.68 4.90 44.37
C SER A 822 -14.46 3.90 43.53
N GLY A 823 -14.32 2.60 43.81
CA GLY A 823 -14.92 1.52 43.00
C GLY A 823 -14.38 1.43 41.57
N THR A 824 -13.31 2.18 41.23
CA THR A 824 -12.78 2.17 39.86
C THR A 824 -11.99 0.90 39.58
N ARG A 825 -11.95 0.49 38.31
CA ARG A 825 -11.19 -0.67 37.86
C ARG A 825 -9.70 -0.53 38.15
N GLY A 826 -9.15 0.67 37.92
CA GLY A 826 -7.73 0.98 38.13
C GLY A 826 -7.33 0.89 39.60
N ASP A 827 -8.06 1.52 40.52
CA ASP A 827 -7.74 1.40 41.95
C ASP A 827 -7.89 -0.04 42.45
N SER A 828 -8.90 -0.77 41.96
CA SER A 828 -9.06 -2.20 42.26
C SER A 828 -7.91 -3.05 41.72
N LEU A 829 -7.32 -2.68 40.59
CA LEU A 829 -6.13 -3.35 40.06
C LEU A 829 -4.91 -3.06 40.95
N PHE A 830 -4.62 -1.80 41.25
CA PHE A 830 -3.50 -1.42 42.10
C PHE A 830 -3.55 -2.03 43.50
N ALA A 831 -4.73 -2.08 44.12
CA ALA A 831 -4.91 -2.75 45.41
C ALA A 831 -4.56 -4.25 45.34
N ARG A 832 -4.97 -4.94 44.27
CA ARG A 832 -4.66 -6.37 44.06
C ARG A 832 -3.17 -6.59 43.80
N ILE A 833 -2.53 -5.72 43.01
CA ILE A 833 -1.08 -5.78 42.77
C ILE A 833 -0.32 -5.59 44.10
N MET A 834 -0.63 -4.54 44.86
CA MET A 834 0.06 -4.25 46.12
C MET A 834 -0.17 -5.32 47.19
N LEU A 835 -1.35 -5.93 47.23
CA LEU A 835 -1.60 -7.08 48.09
C LEU A 835 -0.74 -8.28 47.68
N ALA A 836 -0.60 -8.55 46.38
CA ALA A 836 0.26 -9.62 45.87
C ALA A 836 1.73 -9.38 46.23
N GLN A 837 2.23 -8.16 46.07
CA GLN A 837 3.59 -7.79 46.45
C GLN A 837 3.81 -7.86 47.96
N LEU A 838 2.83 -7.44 48.77
CA LEU A 838 2.89 -7.61 50.22
C LEU A 838 3.05 -9.08 50.60
N LYS A 839 2.22 -9.97 50.05
CA LYS A 839 2.33 -11.42 50.30
C LYS A 839 3.69 -11.98 49.92
N ARG A 840 4.24 -11.52 48.79
CA ARG A 840 5.58 -11.92 48.36
C ARG A 840 6.66 -11.43 49.32
N ALA A 841 6.60 -10.18 49.75
CA ALA A 841 7.55 -9.59 50.71
C ALA A 841 7.46 -10.22 52.11
N GLU A 842 6.28 -10.70 52.53
CA GLU A 842 6.09 -11.46 53.78
C GLU A 842 6.62 -12.90 53.72
N GLY A 843 7.02 -13.38 52.53
CA GLY A 843 7.39 -14.78 52.31
C GLY A 843 6.20 -15.73 52.15
N ASP A 844 4.96 -15.22 52.09
CA ASP A 844 3.74 -15.98 51.77
C ASP A 844 3.67 -16.30 50.28
N THR A 845 4.54 -17.23 49.86
CA THR A 845 4.67 -17.65 48.45
C THR A 845 3.39 -18.27 47.88
N ALA A 846 2.54 -18.88 48.72
CA ALA A 846 1.29 -19.50 48.28
C ALA A 846 0.21 -18.43 48.01
N GLY A 847 0.05 -17.48 48.92
CA GLY A 847 -0.84 -16.33 48.74
C GLY A 847 -0.41 -15.47 47.56
N ALA A 848 0.89 -15.19 47.42
CA ALA A 848 1.43 -14.45 46.28
C ALA A 848 1.15 -15.16 44.95
N LEU A 849 1.37 -16.48 44.86
CA LEU A 849 1.07 -17.27 43.66
C LEU A 849 -0.40 -17.19 43.26
N ALA A 850 -1.32 -17.30 44.22
CA ALA A 850 -2.75 -17.23 43.98
C ALA A 850 -3.17 -15.84 43.48
N LEU A 851 -2.68 -14.78 44.12
CA LEU A 851 -3.01 -13.40 43.76
C LEU A 851 -2.42 -13.00 42.41
N LEU A 852 -1.13 -13.25 42.18
CA LEU A 852 -0.47 -12.94 40.91
C LEU A 852 -1.08 -13.72 39.74
N GLY A 853 -1.40 -15.00 39.95
CA GLY A 853 -2.05 -15.84 38.94
C GLY A 853 -3.47 -15.39 38.58
N ALA A 854 -4.16 -14.69 39.48
CA ALA A 854 -5.50 -14.13 39.25
C ALA A 854 -5.48 -12.74 38.60
N LEU A 855 -4.31 -12.10 38.48
CA LEU A 855 -4.20 -10.82 37.77
C LEU A 855 -4.41 -11.05 36.27
N ALA A 856 -5.26 -10.22 35.68
CA ALA A 856 -5.55 -10.24 34.25
C ALA A 856 -5.49 -8.81 33.70
N PRO A 857 -4.79 -8.59 32.57
CA PRO A 857 -4.87 -7.32 31.87
C PRO A 857 -6.29 -7.16 31.36
N SER A 858 -6.89 -6.01 31.59
CA SER A 858 -8.16 -5.69 30.94
C SER A 858 -8.28 -4.18 30.81
N ALA A 859 -7.55 -3.72 29.80
CA ALA A 859 -7.43 -2.34 29.40
C ALA A 859 -7.54 -2.30 27.88
N SER A 860 -7.84 -1.13 27.32
CA SER A 860 -7.92 -0.99 25.88
C SER A 860 -6.57 -1.33 25.22
N PRO A 861 -6.55 -1.67 23.91
CA PRO A 861 -5.29 -1.82 23.19
C PRO A 861 -4.35 -0.62 23.33
N ALA A 862 -4.89 0.60 23.47
CA ALA A 862 -4.11 1.82 23.67
C ALA A 862 -3.48 1.89 25.06
N ASP A 863 -4.22 1.49 26.10
CA ASP A 863 -3.72 1.50 27.48
C ASP A 863 -2.55 0.51 27.64
N LEU A 864 -2.67 -0.68 27.05
CA LEU A 864 -1.61 -1.70 27.07
C LEU A 864 -0.30 -1.22 26.41
N LEU A 865 -0.36 -0.25 25.50
CA LEU A 865 0.83 0.32 24.86
C LEU A 865 1.53 1.34 25.76
N TRP A 866 0.76 2.18 26.46
CA TRP A 866 1.28 3.41 27.07
C TRP A 866 1.27 3.43 28.60
N GLN A 867 0.55 2.51 29.24
CA GLN A 867 0.41 2.43 30.70
C GLN A 867 1.15 1.20 31.24
N PRO A 868 2.36 1.37 31.83
CA PRO A 868 3.21 0.24 32.21
C PRO A 868 2.57 -0.80 33.13
N TRP A 869 1.68 -0.37 34.04
CA TRP A 869 1.00 -1.24 35.01
C TRP A 869 -0.15 -2.05 34.39
N GLU A 870 -0.78 -1.60 33.30
CA GLU A 870 -1.89 -2.33 32.67
C GLU A 870 -1.41 -3.61 31.99
N ALA A 871 -0.16 -3.61 31.56
CA ALA A 871 0.48 -4.75 30.91
C ALA A 871 0.88 -5.85 31.91
N LEU A 872 0.94 -5.54 33.21
CA LEU A 872 1.32 -6.44 34.30
C LEU A 872 2.70 -7.10 34.13
N ALA A 873 3.63 -6.35 33.54
CA ALA A 873 4.93 -6.88 33.15
C ALA A 873 5.73 -7.41 34.35
N ARG A 874 5.83 -6.58 35.39
CA ARG A 874 6.58 -6.93 36.60
C ARG A 874 5.94 -8.10 37.33
N GLU A 875 4.62 -8.07 37.47
CA GLU A 875 3.84 -9.08 38.20
C GLU A 875 3.89 -10.44 37.50
N ARG A 876 3.92 -10.47 36.17
CA ARG A 876 4.11 -11.71 35.39
C ARG A 876 5.51 -12.28 35.55
N LEU A 877 6.54 -11.42 35.61
CA LEU A 877 7.90 -11.86 35.91
C LEU A 877 7.97 -12.47 37.32
N ASP A 878 7.38 -11.80 38.32
CA ASP A 878 7.32 -12.31 39.70
C ASP A 878 6.60 -13.66 39.79
N LEU A 879 5.47 -13.81 39.09
CA LEU A 879 4.75 -15.07 39.01
C LEU A 879 5.61 -16.18 38.39
N ALA A 880 6.30 -15.90 37.28
CA ALA A 880 7.17 -16.86 36.63
C ALA A 880 8.35 -17.27 37.51
N GLU A 881 8.94 -16.33 38.26
CA GLU A 881 10.03 -16.59 39.22
C GLU A 881 9.55 -17.52 40.35
N LEU A 882 8.39 -17.23 40.93
CA LEU A 882 7.80 -18.07 41.98
C LEU A 882 7.46 -19.48 41.49
N LEU A 883 6.88 -19.60 40.28
CA LEU A 883 6.59 -20.89 39.66
C LEU A 883 7.86 -21.71 39.45
N LEU A 884 8.94 -21.09 38.94
CA LEU A 884 10.21 -21.77 38.73
C LEU A 884 10.83 -22.21 40.06
N ALA A 885 10.80 -21.35 41.08
CA ALA A 885 11.28 -21.67 42.43
C ALA A 885 10.49 -22.82 43.10
N LYS A 886 9.20 -22.96 42.78
CA LYS A 886 8.34 -24.07 43.23
C LYS A 886 8.46 -25.34 42.38
N GLY A 887 9.42 -25.41 41.45
CA GLY A 887 9.63 -26.60 40.62
C GLY A 887 8.56 -26.78 39.53
N ARG A 888 7.93 -25.69 39.07
CA ARG A 888 6.92 -25.69 37.98
C ARG A 888 7.46 -25.02 36.70
N PRO A 889 8.56 -25.52 36.09
CA PRO A 889 9.26 -24.82 35.00
C PRO A 889 8.43 -24.69 33.72
N ALA A 890 7.53 -25.64 33.42
CA ALA A 890 6.64 -25.54 32.25
C ALA A 890 5.62 -24.40 32.36
N GLU A 891 5.14 -24.14 33.58
CA GLU A 891 4.22 -23.04 33.84
C GLU A 891 4.96 -21.72 33.91
N ALA A 892 6.16 -21.72 34.51
CA ALA A 892 7.04 -20.57 34.50
C ALA A 892 7.37 -20.11 33.07
N ASP A 893 7.79 -21.00 32.17
CA ASP A 893 8.06 -20.67 30.76
C ASP A 893 6.81 -20.16 30.02
N ARG A 894 5.62 -20.69 30.37
CA ARG A 894 4.35 -20.24 29.78
C ARG A 894 4.01 -18.82 30.21
N VAL A 895 3.97 -18.53 31.50
CA VAL A 895 3.72 -17.17 32.02
C VAL A 895 4.76 -16.20 31.48
N ALA A 896 6.02 -16.63 31.49
CA ALA A 896 7.13 -15.87 30.96
C ALA A 896 6.99 -15.52 29.48
N SER A 897 6.40 -16.41 28.69
CA SER A 897 6.17 -16.18 27.26
C SER A 897 5.15 -15.09 26.98
N GLU A 898 4.26 -14.77 27.93
CA GLU A 898 3.24 -13.72 27.77
C GLU A 898 3.86 -12.32 27.65
N LEU A 899 5.05 -12.11 28.22
CA LEU A 899 5.82 -10.86 28.17
C LEU A 899 6.75 -10.76 26.95
N ASP A 900 6.87 -11.83 26.18
CA ASP A 900 7.48 -11.81 24.85
C ASP A 900 6.43 -11.38 23.80
N ASN A 901 5.51 -10.49 24.21
CA ASN A 901 4.49 -9.89 23.37
C ASN A 901 5.08 -8.66 22.66
N HIS A 902 4.63 -8.45 21.42
CA HIS A 902 5.13 -7.45 20.50
C HIS A 902 4.53 -6.05 20.70
N ARG A 903 3.43 -5.93 21.46
CA ARG A 903 2.68 -4.68 21.60
C ARG A 903 3.16 -3.79 22.75
N ALA A 904 3.19 -4.29 23.99
CA ALA A 904 3.45 -3.40 25.12
C ALA A 904 4.94 -3.03 25.19
N VAL A 905 5.24 -1.75 25.00
CA VAL A 905 6.58 -1.18 25.20
C VAL A 905 7.12 -1.49 26.59
N ALA A 906 6.24 -1.46 27.58
CA ALA A 906 6.56 -1.74 28.98
C ALA A 906 7.09 -3.17 29.21
N TYR A 907 6.92 -4.11 28.27
CA TYR A 907 7.54 -5.43 28.37
C TYR A 907 9.02 -5.43 28.05
N LEU A 908 9.49 -4.49 27.21
CA LEU A 908 10.86 -4.51 26.72
C LEU A 908 11.87 -4.36 27.87
N VAL A 909 11.56 -3.52 28.88
CA VAL A 909 12.44 -3.32 30.04
C VAL A 909 12.70 -4.63 30.81
N TYR A 910 11.71 -5.52 30.89
CA TYR A 910 11.80 -6.80 31.60
C TYR A 910 12.21 -7.98 30.71
N LEU A 911 12.29 -7.78 29.39
CA LEU A 911 12.60 -8.83 28.41
C LEU A 911 13.93 -9.56 28.71
N PRO A 912 15.04 -8.89 29.11
CA PRO A 912 16.28 -9.59 29.43
C PRO A 912 16.16 -10.56 30.60
N ALA A 913 15.57 -10.11 31.72
CA ALA A 913 15.33 -10.93 32.90
C ALA A 913 14.45 -12.13 32.54
N MET A 914 13.47 -11.90 31.67
CA MET A 914 12.57 -12.94 31.22
C MET A 914 13.24 -13.99 30.34
N LEU A 915 14.05 -13.59 29.35
CA LEU A 915 14.79 -14.53 28.52
C LEU A 915 15.73 -15.41 29.36
N ALA A 916 16.37 -14.83 30.38
CA ALA A 916 17.19 -15.58 31.33
C ALA A 916 16.37 -16.55 32.20
N LEU A 917 15.16 -16.17 32.62
CA LEU A 917 14.24 -17.06 33.32
C LEU A 917 13.79 -18.22 32.44
N ARG A 918 13.41 -17.94 31.19
CA ARG A 918 12.98 -18.97 30.22
C ARG A 918 14.10 -19.91 29.83
N GLU A 919 15.33 -19.41 29.72
CA GLU A 919 16.51 -20.25 29.56
C GLU A 919 16.63 -21.25 30.71
N ARG A 920 16.55 -20.79 31.97
CA ARG A 920 16.59 -21.65 33.15
C ARG A 920 15.44 -22.66 33.17
N ALA A 921 14.22 -22.20 32.89
CA ALA A 921 13.04 -23.08 32.83
C ALA A 921 13.18 -24.16 31.75
N ALA A 922 13.63 -23.80 30.54
CA ALA A 922 13.87 -24.74 29.46
C ALA A 922 15.00 -25.74 29.80
N ALA A 923 16.06 -25.28 30.47
CA ALA A 923 17.12 -26.15 30.96
C ALA A 923 16.61 -27.15 32.00
N SER A 924 15.78 -26.71 32.96
CA SER A 924 15.14 -27.58 33.95
C SER A 924 14.18 -28.61 33.32
N LEU A 925 13.62 -28.30 32.15
CA LEU A 925 12.79 -29.23 31.36
C LEU A 925 13.60 -30.15 30.44
N GLY A 926 14.93 -30.07 30.43
CA GLY A 926 15.79 -30.84 29.52
C GLY A 926 15.76 -30.36 28.07
N ARG A 927 15.14 -29.21 27.76
CA ARG A 927 14.99 -28.65 26.41
C ARG A 927 16.21 -27.81 26.02
N ARG A 928 17.36 -28.47 25.80
CA ARG A 928 18.66 -27.81 25.55
C ARG A 928 18.64 -26.86 24.36
N ASP A 929 18.01 -27.23 23.26
CA ASP A 929 17.93 -26.39 22.05
C ASP A 929 17.13 -25.10 22.29
N LEU A 930 16.05 -25.21 23.05
CA LEU A 930 15.21 -24.08 23.41
C LEU A 930 15.94 -23.12 24.37
N ALA A 931 16.66 -23.66 25.36
CA ALA A 931 17.51 -22.88 26.25
C ALA A 931 18.62 -22.14 25.46
N ALA A 932 19.28 -22.83 24.52
CA ALA A 932 20.27 -22.21 23.65
C ALA A 932 19.66 -21.09 22.79
N THR A 933 18.44 -21.28 22.30
CA THR A 933 17.70 -20.26 21.53
C THR A 933 17.45 -19.01 22.37
N TYR A 934 16.97 -19.15 23.61
CA TYR A 934 16.74 -18.01 24.50
C TYR A 934 18.04 -17.27 24.85
N ARG A 935 19.12 -18.01 25.11
CA ARG A 935 20.45 -17.43 25.36
C ARG A 935 20.97 -16.64 24.16
N ALA A 936 20.82 -17.19 22.96
CA ALA A 936 21.20 -16.51 21.72
C ALA A 936 20.40 -15.23 21.50
N ARG A 937 19.08 -15.25 21.76
CA ARG A 937 18.22 -14.05 21.69
C ARG A 937 18.65 -12.98 22.69
N LEU A 938 18.92 -13.36 23.94
CA LEU A 938 19.39 -12.42 24.97
C LEU A 938 20.72 -11.77 24.56
N ALA A 939 21.64 -12.55 23.99
CA ALA A 939 22.92 -12.03 23.50
C ALA A 939 22.75 -11.10 22.28
N ALA A 940 21.84 -11.42 21.36
CA ALA A 940 21.53 -10.58 20.21
C ALA A 940 20.92 -9.23 20.62
N LEU A 941 19.98 -9.25 21.57
CA LEU A 941 19.35 -8.05 22.15
C LEU A 941 20.40 -7.10 22.74
N ARG A 942 21.33 -7.61 23.56
CA ARG A 942 22.43 -6.82 24.15
C ARG A 942 23.41 -6.25 23.11
N ARG A 943 23.65 -6.97 22.01
CA ARG A 943 24.50 -6.49 20.89
C ARG A 943 23.79 -5.51 19.96
N GLY A 944 22.46 -5.36 20.06
CA GLY A 944 21.67 -4.60 19.10
C GLY A 944 21.56 -5.27 17.72
N ALA A 945 21.71 -6.58 17.65
CA ALA A 945 21.64 -7.37 16.41
C ALA A 945 20.29 -8.10 16.27
N PRO A 946 19.81 -8.42 15.05
CA PRO A 946 18.60 -9.21 14.86
C PRO A 946 18.74 -10.62 15.45
N ALA A 947 17.67 -11.12 16.05
CA ALA A 947 17.59 -12.49 16.54
C ALA A 947 17.78 -13.49 15.37
N GLY A 948 18.83 -14.31 15.42
CA GLY A 948 19.15 -15.29 14.37
C GLY A 948 20.28 -14.90 13.41
N SER A 949 20.89 -13.72 13.56
CA SER A 949 22.14 -13.42 12.87
C SER A 949 23.24 -14.36 13.38
N PRO A 950 23.94 -15.13 12.52
CA PRO A 950 25.04 -15.96 12.98
C PRO A 950 26.05 -15.09 13.71
N SER A 951 26.51 -15.53 14.88
CA SER A 951 27.64 -14.89 15.55
C SER A 951 28.82 -14.95 14.60
N GLY A 952 29.22 -13.81 14.04
CA GLY A 952 30.43 -13.71 13.25
C GLY A 952 31.59 -14.26 14.08
N THR A 953 32.17 -15.35 13.59
CA THR A 953 33.54 -15.76 13.90
C THR A 953 34.49 -14.91 13.10
#